data_AF-A0A6B0VES5-F1
#
_entry.id   AF-A0A6B0VES5-F1
#
_cell.length_a   1.000
_cell.length_b   1.000
_cell.length_c   1.000
_cell.angle_alpha   90.00
_cell.angle_beta   90.00
_cell.angle_gamma   90.00
#
_symmetry.space_group_name_H-M   'P 1'
#
loop_
_entity.id
_entity.type
_entity.pdbx_description
1 polymer ?
#
loop_
_entity_poly.entity_id
_entity_poly.type
_entity_poly.pdbx_seq_one_letter_code
_entity_poly.pdbx_strand_id
1 'polypeptide(L)'
;MLDFGGKSLLGLGGLLLLILGLVDMMTNFEENRCEMTYMYERPQYIPMKLSSAVQTRFPKYRLTVYGEGYYADMLRKGKLRGMPVLFVPGNAGSYQQVRSIGSVLFRKADFQRLPHHFDVFAVDFRDELSGLYGGHLAEQTDFLHECVKKIRHLYRSTNASLVILGHSMGGVVARALFTLPQFDAASVSLIFTYATPHRTAAVLDSHLQSFYGRLHETWSRDRGKFTDLTLVSIGGGDRDVLVRTELTTLPAHEGDVSATSTAVPAVWASTDHLSIVWCQQLVVVTARALYDLVVKGQNRLTTDTELIREVVRFHFVRQPYGKQLPQHALPELVRFGQGGEWSERLEASWRFRKNKVLSVQSVVMPFYDNESIVVVETGLSNQDWIFGCTATQDTNGRVICLSGISLSHEGETIPAKTSWEERRVYHTTSASLRARGVKCLLVRALASSSRVVVVGERYKRSLRTRRLEVPSALSSFFGPPSTLLSVPLTEGAAFYNLTLSGLRHLWQAYDVTLASKVCRAGTKGEGIVRFVVPWSQEDRFFTIKYPQSKSSRAQTEMPLKIQNPLSEEDSQRFPGVQLHLYLDPECNYVMTAQFSFQRALGQAVKRYITMVPAYMVALMLAALSAQLCSISDTGLCLPFDRALNLASTFPTLVLLPAYFECMLWPLVSVVWPEPDNAGSSGILENLALRTGLYLAAYGLTASLGLAFTGGVVLSGHLLTKVETINRYQTKPLPAPKDMSWSKSTLSVVLVLFVVAILTATAVSLVLGYLIYGFKVALLCGQQRMLEDRRGKSGPTSGWRLHVTILMLWACVTLVAMPSFLVWARGLGFFLRLADDPHLAYTAAILAASGVVWQAGVPLTHRFYYKATHFCVYGVAVLTVLYSTVTLYRIAYAASAAHVALALQQALGRDSSVKTV
;
A
#
# COMPACT_ATOMS: atom_id res chain seq x y z
N MET A 1 4.07 -42.14 -15.64
CA MET A 1 3.23 -41.93 -14.45
C MET A 1 3.88 -40.85 -13.59
N LEU A 2 3.19 -39.72 -13.38
CA LEU A 2 3.65 -38.67 -12.47
C LEU A 2 3.41 -39.19 -11.04
N ASP A 3 4.49 -39.57 -10.36
CA ASP A 3 4.41 -40.05 -8.98
C ASP A 3 4.33 -38.82 -8.05
N PHE A 4 3.12 -38.27 -7.89
CA PHE A 4 2.89 -37.14 -7.00
C PHE A 4 3.03 -37.61 -5.55
N GLY A 5 4.22 -37.42 -4.97
CA GLY A 5 4.42 -37.62 -3.53
C GLY A 5 3.48 -36.73 -2.70
N GLY A 6 3.15 -37.15 -1.47
CA GLY A 6 2.21 -36.42 -0.59
C GLY A 6 2.55 -34.95 -0.35
N LYS A 7 3.84 -34.59 -0.39
CA LYS A 7 4.31 -33.18 -0.33
C LYS A 7 3.80 -32.34 -1.51
N SER A 8 3.80 -32.89 -2.71
CA SER A 8 3.32 -32.21 -3.92
C SER A 8 1.82 -31.97 -3.89
N LEU A 9 1.03 -32.92 -3.37
CA LEU A 9 -0.41 -32.75 -3.23
C LEU A 9 -0.76 -31.60 -2.26
N LEU A 10 -0.09 -31.54 -1.11
CA LEU A 10 -0.23 -30.43 -0.16
C LEU A 10 0.23 -29.09 -0.77
N GLY A 11 1.32 -29.11 -1.52
CA GLY A 11 1.81 -27.92 -2.22
C GLY A 11 0.83 -27.41 -3.28
N LEU A 12 0.20 -28.30 -4.05
CA LEU A 12 -0.85 -27.92 -5.02
C LEU A 12 -2.07 -27.32 -4.33
N GLY A 13 -2.46 -27.84 -3.16
CA GLY A 13 -3.49 -27.21 -2.32
C GLY A 13 -3.11 -25.80 -1.88
N GLY A 14 -1.86 -25.60 -1.43
CA GLY A 14 -1.34 -24.27 -1.11
C GLY A 14 -1.33 -23.31 -2.31
N LEU A 15 -0.95 -23.80 -3.50
CA LEU A 15 -0.98 -23.01 -4.74
C LEU A 15 -2.42 -22.61 -5.11
N LEU A 16 -3.39 -23.51 -4.96
CA LEU A 16 -4.80 -23.19 -5.20
C LEU A 16 -5.28 -22.08 -4.25
N LEU A 17 -4.94 -22.14 -2.97
CA LEU A 17 -5.29 -21.09 -2.01
C LEU A 17 -4.63 -19.74 -2.36
N LEU A 18 -3.38 -19.77 -2.82
CA LEU A 18 -2.68 -18.57 -3.31
C LEU A 18 -3.41 -17.97 -4.52
N ILE A 19 -3.81 -18.80 -5.49
CA ILE A 19 -4.57 -18.36 -6.68
C ILE A 19 -5.92 -17.78 -6.28
N LEU A 20 -6.66 -18.42 -5.36
CA LEU A 20 -7.93 -17.91 -4.85
C LEU A 20 -7.76 -16.54 -4.16
N GLY A 21 -6.70 -16.38 -3.36
CA GLY A 21 -6.37 -15.09 -2.74
C GLY A 21 -5.97 -14.02 -3.76
N LEU A 22 -5.21 -14.37 -4.81
CA LEU A 22 -4.87 -13.47 -5.91
C LEU A 22 -6.12 -13.04 -6.68
N VAL A 23 -7.02 -13.98 -6.99
CA VAL A 23 -8.29 -13.69 -7.66
C VAL A 23 -9.12 -12.73 -6.81
N ASP A 24 -9.27 -12.98 -5.51
CA ASP A 24 -9.97 -12.06 -4.61
C ASP A 24 -9.32 -10.66 -4.61
N MET A 25 -8.01 -10.58 -4.43
CA MET A 25 -7.27 -9.30 -4.45
C MET A 25 -7.49 -8.53 -5.75
N MET A 26 -7.53 -9.20 -6.90
CA MET A 26 -7.69 -8.54 -8.21
C MET A 26 -9.14 -8.26 -8.61
N THR A 27 -10.13 -8.89 -7.99
CA THR A 27 -11.54 -8.79 -8.45
C THR A 27 -12.51 -8.24 -7.41
N ASN A 28 -12.22 -8.43 -6.12
CA ASN A 28 -13.09 -8.05 -5.01
C ASN A 28 -12.61 -6.74 -4.36
N PHE A 29 -12.64 -5.67 -5.15
CA PHE A 29 -12.36 -4.31 -4.70
C PHE A 29 -13.65 -3.47 -4.63
N GLU A 30 -13.68 -2.49 -3.72
CA GLU A 30 -14.82 -1.57 -3.57
C GLU A 30 -15.10 -0.79 -4.86
N GLU A 31 -16.36 -0.49 -5.19
CA GLU A 31 -16.71 0.35 -6.34
C GLU A 31 -16.05 1.74 -6.26
N ASN A 32 -15.67 2.29 -7.41
CA ASN A 32 -15.07 3.62 -7.45
C ASN A 32 -16.14 4.70 -7.17
N ARG A 33 -16.07 5.34 -5.99
CA ARG A 33 -16.94 6.46 -5.61
C ARG A 33 -16.32 7.83 -5.86
N CYS A 34 -15.09 7.90 -6.36
CA CYS A 34 -14.46 9.16 -6.70
C CYS A 34 -15.01 9.70 -8.02
N GLU A 35 -15.52 10.93 -7.96
CA GLU A 35 -15.92 11.67 -9.16
C GLU A 35 -14.66 12.16 -9.89
N MET A 36 -14.74 12.23 -11.21
CA MET A 36 -13.62 12.66 -12.04
C MET A 36 -13.50 14.19 -12.02
N THR A 37 -12.31 14.73 -11.76
CA THR A 37 -12.05 16.16 -12.05
C THR A 37 -11.97 16.43 -13.54
N TYR A 38 -12.59 17.52 -13.99
CA TYR A 38 -12.48 18.00 -15.37
C TYR A 38 -11.78 19.36 -15.45
N MET A 39 -10.88 19.48 -16.42
CA MET A 39 -10.27 20.76 -16.80
C MET A 39 -11.33 21.63 -17.47
N TYR A 40 -11.30 22.94 -17.19
CA TYR A 40 -12.28 23.86 -17.75
C TYR A 40 -11.98 24.14 -19.23
N GLU A 41 -10.70 24.33 -19.53
CA GLU A 41 -10.17 24.49 -20.88
C GLU A 41 -9.02 23.51 -21.14
N ARG A 42 -8.41 23.60 -22.32
CA ARG A 42 -7.30 22.73 -22.70
C ARG A 42 -6.11 22.96 -21.77
N PRO A 43 -5.63 21.93 -21.04
CA PRO A 43 -4.48 22.05 -20.16
C PRO A 43 -3.21 22.33 -20.96
N GLN A 44 -2.41 23.28 -20.51
CA GLN A 44 -1.14 23.67 -21.11
C GLN A 44 -0.03 23.64 -20.06
N TYR A 45 1.15 23.17 -20.45
CA TYR A 45 2.30 23.04 -19.57
C TYR A 45 3.45 23.86 -20.15
N ILE A 46 3.68 25.04 -19.57
CA ILE A 46 4.67 25.99 -20.05
C ILE A 46 6.02 25.64 -19.42
N PRO A 47 7.07 25.35 -20.21
CA PRO A 47 8.39 25.03 -19.67
C PRO A 47 9.06 26.27 -19.07
N MET A 48 9.64 26.10 -17.88
CA MET A 48 10.38 27.15 -17.17
C MET A 48 11.85 27.11 -17.57
N LYS A 49 12.43 28.28 -17.87
CA LYS A 49 13.86 28.40 -18.21
C LYS A 49 14.73 28.20 -16.97
N LEU A 50 15.42 27.06 -16.92
CA LEU A 50 16.48 26.76 -15.95
C LEU A 50 17.83 27.31 -16.44
N SER A 51 18.84 27.41 -15.58
CA SER A 51 20.19 27.83 -16.00
C SER A 51 20.81 26.81 -16.95
N SER A 52 21.72 27.24 -17.83
CA SER A 52 22.38 26.33 -18.77
C SER A 52 23.11 25.20 -18.05
N ALA A 53 23.75 25.48 -16.91
CA ALA A 53 24.41 24.46 -16.08
C ALA A 53 23.44 23.36 -15.60
N VAL A 54 22.23 23.73 -15.16
CA VAL A 54 21.20 22.77 -14.73
C VAL A 54 20.68 21.96 -15.92
N GLN A 55 20.45 22.60 -17.07
CA GLN A 55 19.99 21.91 -18.28
C GLN A 55 21.05 20.93 -18.83
N THR A 56 22.33 21.28 -18.74
CA THR A 56 23.43 20.39 -19.12
C THR A 56 23.57 19.22 -18.15
N ARG A 57 23.38 19.45 -16.84
CA ARG A 57 23.44 18.39 -15.83
C ARG A 57 22.24 17.45 -15.86
N PHE A 58 21.04 17.97 -16.15
CA PHE A 58 19.79 17.20 -16.16
C PHE A 58 19.05 17.37 -17.49
N PRO A 59 19.62 16.89 -18.61
CA PRO A 59 19.10 17.17 -19.96
C PRO A 59 17.71 16.55 -20.24
N LYS A 60 17.34 15.52 -19.47
CA LYS A 60 16.07 14.81 -19.58
C LYS A 60 14.94 15.44 -18.76
N TYR A 61 15.25 16.16 -17.68
CA TYR A 61 14.25 16.67 -16.76
C TYR A 61 13.84 18.11 -17.04
N ARG A 62 12.61 18.46 -16.71
CA ARG A 62 12.06 19.80 -16.95
C ARG A 62 11.23 20.28 -15.77
N LEU A 63 11.21 21.60 -15.58
CA LEU A 63 10.24 22.27 -14.71
C LEU A 63 9.19 22.92 -15.60
N THR A 64 7.92 22.69 -15.30
CA THR A 64 6.78 23.27 -16.03
C THR A 64 5.86 24.04 -15.09
N VAL A 65 5.09 24.97 -15.63
CA VAL A 65 3.97 25.63 -14.93
C VAL A 65 2.68 25.34 -15.69
N TYR A 66 1.64 24.96 -14.95
CA TYR A 66 0.32 24.61 -15.46
C TYR A 66 -0.52 25.86 -15.70
N GLY A 67 -1.22 25.91 -16.84
CA GLY A 67 -2.21 26.94 -17.13
C GLY A 67 -3.27 26.51 -18.14
N GLU A 68 -4.35 27.28 -18.18
CA GLU A 68 -5.50 27.10 -19.08
C GLU A 68 -5.82 28.44 -19.78
N GLY A 69 -6.26 28.37 -21.05
CA GLY A 69 -6.58 29.51 -21.92
C GLY A 69 -5.76 30.78 -21.72
N TYR A 70 -6.42 31.89 -21.37
CA TYR A 70 -5.77 33.20 -21.20
C TYR A 70 -4.70 33.20 -20.11
N TYR A 71 -4.90 32.42 -19.05
CA TYR A 71 -3.91 32.30 -17.97
C TYR A 71 -2.61 31.65 -18.47
N ALA A 72 -2.72 30.63 -19.33
CA ALA A 72 -1.56 30.05 -20.00
C ALA A 72 -0.79 31.09 -20.83
N ASP A 73 -1.47 31.99 -21.53
CA ASP A 73 -0.83 33.06 -22.30
C ASP A 73 -0.11 34.10 -21.42
N MET A 74 -0.62 34.36 -20.22
CA MET A 74 0.08 35.19 -19.23
C MET A 74 1.34 34.50 -18.72
N LEU A 75 1.28 33.21 -18.41
CA LEU A 75 2.41 32.42 -17.95
C LEU A 75 3.53 32.35 -19.01
N ARG A 76 3.18 32.22 -20.30
CA ARG A 76 4.15 32.31 -21.42
C ARG A 76 4.93 33.62 -21.45
N LYS A 77 4.28 34.71 -21.05
CA LYS A 77 4.89 36.05 -20.95
C LYS A 77 5.70 36.23 -19.65
N GLY A 78 5.87 35.17 -18.85
CA GLY A 78 6.62 35.19 -17.59
C GLY A 78 5.89 35.89 -16.44
N LYS A 79 4.58 36.12 -16.55
CA LYS A 79 3.79 36.81 -15.52
C LYS A 79 3.31 35.80 -14.46
N LEU A 80 4.17 35.52 -13.49
CA LEU A 80 3.86 34.76 -12.28
C LEU A 80 3.39 35.73 -11.20
N ARG A 81 2.14 35.61 -10.77
CA ARG A 81 1.53 36.53 -9.81
C ARG A 81 0.93 35.81 -8.62
N GLY A 82 0.72 34.51 -8.69
CA GLY A 82 0.09 33.70 -7.66
C GLY A 82 1.04 33.19 -6.58
N MET A 83 0.53 32.30 -5.74
CA MET A 83 1.29 31.60 -4.70
C MET A 83 1.86 30.28 -5.24
N PRO A 84 3.14 29.94 -5.00
CA PRO A 84 3.77 28.79 -5.63
C PRO A 84 3.36 27.46 -5.00
N VAL A 85 2.92 26.52 -5.83
CA VAL A 85 2.69 25.11 -5.48
C VAL A 85 3.50 24.23 -6.42
N LEU A 86 4.25 23.26 -5.91
CA LEU A 86 5.07 22.35 -6.70
C LEU A 86 4.55 20.93 -6.63
N PHE A 87 4.10 20.39 -7.76
CA PHE A 87 3.73 18.99 -7.91
C PHE A 87 4.92 18.13 -8.33
N VAL A 88 5.10 17.00 -7.63
CA VAL A 88 6.18 16.03 -7.85
C VAL A 88 5.55 14.66 -8.18
N PRO A 89 5.68 14.17 -9.43
CA PRO A 89 5.09 12.90 -9.83
C PRO A 89 5.87 11.70 -9.29
N GLY A 90 5.25 10.53 -9.34
CA GLY A 90 5.82 9.27 -8.85
C GLY A 90 6.36 8.34 -9.92
N ASN A 91 6.45 7.06 -9.56
CA ASN A 91 6.94 5.98 -10.43
C ASN A 91 6.11 5.88 -11.72
N ALA A 92 6.77 5.96 -12.89
CA ALA A 92 6.12 6.01 -14.20
C ALA A 92 5.04 7.10 -14.34
N GLY A 93 5.11 8.13 -13.48
CA GLY A 93 4.08 9.15 -13.36
C GLY A 93 4.40 10.37 -14.20
N SER A 94 3.40 10.83 -14.95
CA SER A 94 3.51 12.07 -15.71
C SER A 94 3.25 13.29 -14.84
N TYR A 95 4.07 14.33 -15.04
CA TYR A 95 3.85 15.67 -14.49
C TYR A 95 2.46 16.23 -14.84
N GLN A 96 1.83 15.73 -15.92
CA GLN A 96 0.49 16.09 -16.35
C GLN A 96 -0.62 15.69 -15.36
N GLN A 97 -0.33 14.84 -14.37
CA GLN A 97 -1.22 14.54 -13.26
C GLN A 97 -1.62 15.80 -12.48
N VAL A 98 -0.80 16.85 -12.51
CA VAL A 98 -1.07 18.14 -11.85
C VAL A 98 -2.33 18.84 -12.34
N ARG A 99 -2.84 18.50 -13.55
CA ARG A 99 -3.98 19.16 -14.19
C ARG A 99 -5.24 19.22 -13.32
N SER A 100 -5.46 18.20 -12.49
CA SER A 100 -6.64 18.10 -11.64
C SER A 100 -6.64 19.18 -10.57
N ILE A 101 -5.58 19.26 -9.76
CA ILE A 101 -5.45 20.30 -8.74
C ILE A 101 -5.22 21.69 -9.35
N GLY A 102 -4.47 21.78 -10.46
CA GLY A 102 -4.23 23.04 -11.18
C GLY A 102 -5.53 23.68 -11.68
N SER A 103 -6.38 22.90 -12.36
CA SER A 103 -7.71 23.35 -12.82
C SER A 103 -8.58 23.80 -11.65
N VAL A 104 -8.70 22.98 -10.59
CA VAL A 104 -9.58 23.29 -9.45
C VAL A 104 -9.13 24.55 -8.72
N LEU A 105 -7.82 24.73 -8.52
CA LEU A 105 -7.28 25.95 -7.91
C LEU A 105 -7.56 27.18 -8.77
N PHE A 106 -7.30 27.11 -10.07
CA PHE A 106 -7.55 28.22 -11.01
C PHE A 106 -9.03 28.59 -11.09
N ARG A 107 -9.90 27.59 -11.29
CA ARG A 107 -11.36 27.79 -11.39
C ARG A 107 -11.95 28.40 -10.12
N LYS A 108 -11.45 28.01 -8.94
CA LYS A 108 -11.92 28.59 -7.68
C LYS A 108 -11.60 30.09 -7.60
N ALA A 109 -10.41 30.52 -8.02
CA ALA A 109 -10.07 31.94 -8.08
C ALA A 109 -10.95 32.69 -9.10
N ASP A 110 -11.06 32.14 -10.32
CA ASP A 110 -11.78 32.79 -11.42
C ASP A 110 -13.29 32.91 -11.15
N PHE A 111 -13.93 31.81 -10.76
CA PHE A 111 -15.38 31.78 -10.48
C PHE A 111 -15.76 32.69 -9.31
N GLN A 112 -14.92 32.77 -8.27
CA GLN A 112 -15.14 33.63 -7.11
C GLN A 112 -14.58 35.05 -7.29
N ARG A 113 -13.99 35.36 -8.46
CA ARG A 113 -13.30 36.63 -8.77
C ARG A 113 -12.31 37.05 -7.68
N LEU A 114 -11.58 36.07 -7.13
CA LEU A 114 -10.60 36.32 -6.08
C LEU A 114 -9.39 37.08 -6.65
N PRO A 115 -8.83 38.05 -5.91
CA PRO A 115 -7.62 38.75 -6.32
C PRO A 115 -6.35 37.87 -6.23
N HIS A 116 -6.48 36.67 -5.65
CA HIS A 116 -5.38 35.75 -5.35
C HIS A 116 -5.62 34.40 -6.04
N HIS A 117 -4.54 33.78 -6.54
CA HIS A 117 -4.55 32.48 -7.22
C HIS A 117 -3.23 31.74 -6.96
N PHE A 118 -3.14 30.51 -7.44
CA PHE A 118 -1.96 29.67 -7.28
C PHE A 118 -1.22 29.48 -8.62
N ASP A 119 0.09 29.62 -8.56
CA ASP A 119 1.00 29.28 -9.66
C ASP A 119 1.45 27.83 -9.44
N VAL A 120 0.87 26.91 -10.20
CA VAL A 120 1.05 25.47 -10.00
C VAL A 120 2.15 24.94 -10.92
N PHE A 121 3.31 24.68 -10.35
CA PHE A 121 4.47 24.08 -11.01
C PHE A 121 4.38 22.56 -10.98
N ALA A 122 4.99 21.90 -11.95
CA ALA A 122 5.14 20.45 -11.99
C ALA A 122 6.51 20.04 -12.53
N VAL A 123 7.13 19.08 -11.86
CA VAL A 123 8.42 18.50 -12.25
C VAL A 123 8.19 17.35 -13.24
N ASP A 124 8.88 17.39 -14.37
CA ASP A 124 8.88 16.32 -15.38
C ASP A 124 10.12 15.45 -15.22
N PHE A 125 9.94 14.27 -14.61
CA PHE A 125 10.95 13.23 -14.49
C PHE A 125 10.93 12.21 -15.64
N ARG A 126 10.28 12.52 -16.78
CA ARG A 126 10.22 11.62 -17.96
C ARG A 126 9.63 10.24 -17.68
N ASP A 127 8.69 10.16 -16.74
CA ASP A 127 7.97 8.94 -16.38
C ASP A 127 8.94 7.78 -16.01
N GLU A 128 10.04 8.09 -15.34
CA GLU A 128 11.04 7.12 -14.91
C GLU A 128 10.49 6.10 -13.89
N LEU A 129 11.05 4.89 -13.91
CA LEU A 129 10.63 3.77 -13.06
C LEU A 129 11.24 3.83 -11.65
N SER A 130 11.10 4.96 -10.96
CA SER A 130 11.73 5.22 -9.66
C SER A 130 11.25 4.31 -8.52
N GLY A 131 10.10 3.65 -8.68
CA GLY A 131 9.59 2.67 -7.73
C GLY A 131 10.17 1.26 -7.93
N LEU A 132 10.77 0.99 -9.09
CA LEU A 132 11.37 -0.31 -9.43
C LEU A 132 12.90 -0.27 -9.48
N TYR A 133 13.49 0.92 -9.57
CA TYR A 133 14.93 1.12 -9.66
C TYR A 133 15.36 2.34 -8.83
N GLY A 134 16.11 2.09 -7.76
CA GLY A 134 16.55 3.11 -6.81
C GLY A 134 17.58 4.10 -7.36
N GLY A 135 18.29 3.78 -8.45
CA GLY A 135 19.33 4.63 -9.03
C GLY A 135 18.82 5.99 -9.55
N HIS A 136 17.53 6.12 -9.85
CA HIS A 136 16.95 7.41 -10.25
C HIS A 136 16.73 8.38 -9.08
N LEU A 137 16.53 7.87 -7.86
CA LEU A 137 16.01 8.68 -6.75
C LEU A 137 16.95 9.80 -6.32
N ALA A 138 18.25 9.57 -6.34
CA ALA A 138 19.24 10.58 -6.02
C ALA A 138 19.24 11.72 -7.06
N GLU A 139 19.25 11.39 -8.34
CA GLU A 139 19.23 12.36 -9.44
C GLU A 139 17.91 13.17 -9.45
N GLN A 140 16.77 12.52 -9.20
CA GLN A 140 15.47 13.17 -9.06
C GLN A 140 15.44 14.14 -7.87
N THR A 141 16.06 13.76 -6.74
CA THR A 141 16.15 14.60 -5.54
C THR A 141 17.00 15.85 -5.82
N ASP A 142 18.16 15.67 -6.47
CA ASP A 142 19.03 16.78 -6.86
C ASP A 142 18.34 17.74 -7.85
N PHE A 143 17.62 17.22 -8.84
CA PHE A 143 16.88 18.05 -9.78
C PHE A 143 15.72 18.80 -9.10
N LEU A 144 15.02 18.13 -8.19
CA LEU A 144 13.95 18.76 -7.41
C LEU A 144 14.51 19.90 -6.55
N HIS A 145 15.70 19.74 -5.98
CA HIS A 145 16.38 20.80 -5.23
C HIS A 145 16.65 22.03 -6.12
N GLU A 146 17.13 21.83 -7.35
CA GLU A 146 17.32 22.93 -8.31
C GLU A 146 16.01 23.60 -8.73
N CYS A 147 14.92 22.82 -8.81
CA CYS A 147 13.58 23.35 -9.05
C CYS A 147 13.09 24.23 -7.88
N VAL A 148 13.29 23.80 -6.64
CA VAL A 148 12.96 24.61 -5.45
C VAL A 148 13.77 25.90 -5.43
N LYS A 149 15.08 25.86 -5.70
CA LYS A 149 15.92 27.06 -5.82
C LYS A 149 15.40 28.01 -6.89
N LYS A 150 15.04 27.49 -8.08
CA LYS A 150 14.50 28.30 -9.18
C LYS A 150 13.20 28.99 -8.76
N ILE A 151 12.28 28.27 -8.13
CA ILE A 151 11.00 28.82 -7.68
C ILE A 151 11.26 29.89 -6.61
N ARG A 152 12.06 29.62 -5.59
CA ARG A 152 12.43 30.61 -4.56
C ARG A 152 13.04 31.88 -5.16
N HIS A 153 13.87 31.74 -6.20
CA HIS A 153 14.41 32.89 -6.92
C HIS A 153 13.31 33.73 -7.61
N LEU A 154 12.32 33.07 -8.24
CA LEU A 154 11.19 33.75 -8.89
C LEU A 154 10.29 34.51 -7.90
N TYR A 155 10.16 34.03 -6.65
CA TYR A 155 9.33 34.63 -5.60
C TYR A 155 10.14 35.34 -4.50
N ARG A 156 11.38 35.74 -4.79
CA ARG A 156 12.26 36.40 -3.80
C ARG A 156 11.67 37.72 -3.29
N SER A 157 10.95 38.46 -4.14
CA SER A 157 10.34 39.75 -3.79
C SER A 157 9.16 39.62 -2.82
N THR A 158 8.40 38.53 -2.89
CA THR A 158 7.24 38.28 -2.03
C THR A 158 7.57 37.43 -0.81
N ASN A 159 8.76 36.81 -0.80
CA ASN A 159 9.18 35.78 0.16
C ASN A 159 8.10 34.72 0.41
N ALA A 160 7.41 34.30 -0.66
CA ALA A 160 6.32 33.33 -0.56
C ALA A 160 6.85 31.96 -0.08
N SER A 161 6.07 31.31 0.78
CA SER A 161 6.28 29.91 1.18
C SER A 161 5.86 28.97 0.05
N LEU A 162 6.63 27.89 -0.13
CA LEU A 162 6.36 26.86 -1.13
C LEU A 162 5.57 25.71 -0.49
N VAL A 163 4.52 25.27 -1.18
CA VAL A 163 3.81 24.02 -0.87
C VAL A 163 4.21 22.94 -1.87
N ILE A 164 4.51 21.73 -1.40
CA ILE A 164 4.82 20.59 -2.27
C ILE A 164 3.69 19.56 -2.23
N LEU A 165 3.28 19.08 -3.40
CA LEU A 165 2.32 17.99 -3.58
C LEU A 165 3.07 16.80 -4.21
N GLY A 166 3.39 15.79 -3.41
CA GLY A 166 4.07 14.58 -3.86
C GLY A 166 3.08 13.43 -4.08
N HIS A 167 3.18 12.74 -5.22
CA HIS A 167 2.40 11.53 -5.49
C HIS A 167 3.30 10.30 -5.57
N SER A 168 2.95 9.21 -4.89
CA SER A 168 3.70 7.95 -4.92
C SER A 168 5.18 8.18 -4.59
N MET A 169 6.13 7.71 -5.41
CA MET A 169 7.56 7.99 -5.21
C MET A 169 7.92 9.49 -5.20
N GLY A 170 7.10 10.37 -5.77
CA GLY A 170 7.31 11.82 -5.74
C GLY A 170 7.23 12.41 -4.33
N GLY A 171 6.41 11.82 -3.44
CA GLY A 171 6.41 12.17 -2.02
C GLY A 171 7.66 11.69 -1.28
N VAL A 172 8.23 10.55 -1.70
CA VAL A 172 9.51 10.04 -1.19
C VAL A 172 10.67 10.96 -1.61
N VAL A 173 10.70 11.38 -2.88
CA VAL A 173 11.68 12.34 -3.41
C VAL A 173 11.54 13.71 -2.74
N ALA A 174 10.32 14.21 -2.52
CA ALA A 174 10.07 15.46 -1.81
C ALA A 174 10.62 15.44 -0.38
N ARG A 175 10.41 14.34 0.35
CA ARG A 175 10.99 14.15 1.69
C ARG A 175 12.52 14.03 1.66
N ALA A 176 13.09 13.50 0.59
CA ALA A 176 14.52 13.34 0.45
C ALA A 176 15.28 14.67 0.30
N LEU A 177 14.62 15.77 -0.07
CA LEU A 177 15.22 17.11 -0.06
C LEU A 177 15.86 17.45 1.30
N PHE A 178 15.23 17.03 2.39
CA PHE A 178 15.69 17.27 3.77
C PHE A 178 16.90 16.42 4.17
N THR A 179 17.30 15.46 3.32
CA THR A 179 18.56 14.70 3.51
C THR A 179 19.76 15.43 2.90
N LEU A 180 19.53 16.45 2.08
CA LEU A 180 20.60 17.19 1.42
C LEU A 180 21.19 18.23 2.39
N PRO A 181 22.53 18.29 2.55
CA PRO A 181 23.16 19.18 3.52
C PRO A 181 23.01 20.66 3.21
N GLN A 182 22.75 21.01 1.94
CA GLN A 182 22.61 22.41 1.48
C GLN A 182 21.14 22.84 1.30
N PHE A 183 20.18 21.99 1.67
CA PHE A 183 18.76 22.32 1.51
C PHE A 183 18.27 23.17 2.67
N ASP A 184 17.67 24.33 2.35
CA ASP A 184 17.03 25.19 3.33
C ASP A 184 15.64 24.64 3.67
N ALA A 185 15.50 24.02 4.84
CA ALA A 185 14.23 23.45 5.31
C ALA A 185 13.12 24.50 5.44
N ALA A 186 13.45 25.77 5.72
CA ALA A 186 12.46 26.86 5.83
C ALA A 186 11.86 27.26 4.48
N SER A 187 12.41 26.75 3.36
CA SER A 187 11.90 27.02 2.02
C SER A 187 10.53 26.35 1.76
N VAL A 188 10.14 25.35 2.55
CA VAL A 188 8.91 24.57 2.41
C VAL A 188 8.17 24.52 3.75
N SER A 189 6.93 25.00 3.79
CA SER A 189 6.13 25.01 5.03
C SER A 189 5.12 23.86 5.12
N LEU A 190 4.72 23.30 3.98
CA LEU A 190 3.67 22.27 3.91
C LEU A 190 3.94 21.29 2.77
N ILE A 191 3.85 20.00 3.07
CA ILE A 191 3.95 18.93 2.08
C ILE A 191 2.71 18.04 2.19
N PHE A 192 2.03 17.84 1.07
CA PHE A 192 1.03 16.78 0.92
C PHE A 192 1.65 15.59 0.19
N THR A 193 1.45 14.39 0.72
CA THR A 193 1.87 13.14 0.09
C THR A 193 0.65 12.25 -0.17
N TYR A 194 0.42 11.93 -1.43
CA TYR A 194 -0.69 11.07 -1.87
C TYR A 194 -0.15 9.69 -2.23
N ALA A 195 -0.73 8.64 -1.64
CA ALA A 195 -0.37 7.23 -1.89
C ALA A 195 1.15 6.98 -1.86
N THR A 196 1.87 7.71 -0.99
CA THR A 196 3.33 7.70 -0.93
C THR A 196 3.80 6.57 -0.03
N PRO A 197 4.63 5.63 -0.52
CA PRO A 197 5.18 4.57 0.32
C PRO A 197 6.31 5.14 1.19
N HIS A 198 5.99 5.69 2.36
CA HIS A 198 7.00 6.17 3.32
C HIS A 198 7.87 5.05 3.86
N ARG A 199 7.38 3.81 3.79
CA ARG A 199 8.12 2.55 3.98
C ARG A 199 8.06 1.73 2.70
N THR A 200 9.13 1.00 2.42
CA THR A 200 9.23 0.16 1.21
C THR A 200 8.34 -1.09 1.31
N ALA A 201 7.57 -1.39 0.26
CA ALA A 201 6.81 -2.64 0.15
C ALA A 201 7.72 -3.83 -0.20
N ALA A 202 8.69 -3.61 -1.07
CA ALA A 202 9.66 -4.58 -1.55
C ALA A 202 10.94 -3.84 -1.95
N VAL A 203 12.09 -4.38 -1.54
CA VAL A 203 13.40 -3.79 -1.87
C VAL A 203 14.00 -4.57 -3.03
N LEU A 204 13.92 -3.99 -4.23
CA LEU A 204 14.33 -4.62 -5.50
C LEU A 204 15.80 -4.39 -5.86
N ASP A 205 16.47 -3.44 -5.21
CA ASP A 205 17.90 -3.21 -5.37
C ASP A 205 18.52 -2.54 -4.13
N SER A 206 19.86 -2.54 -4.07
CA SER A 206 20.62 -1.96 -2.95
C SER A 206 20.56 -0.43 -2.88
N HIS A 207 20.38 0.26 -4.02
CA HIS A 207 20.27 1.72 -4.04
C HIS A 207 18.96 2.15 -3.36
N LEU A 208 17.85 1.46 -3.66
CA LEU A 208 16.56 1.68 -3.04
C LEU A 208 16.64 1.46 -1.52
N GLN A 209 17.30 0.38 -1.08
CA GLN A 209 17.53 0.11 0.34
C GLN A 209 18.28 1.27 1.01
N SER A 210 19.40 1.68 0.43
CA SER A 210 20.24 2.75 0.98
C SER A 210 19.50 4.10 1.01
N PHE A 211 18.65 4.36 0.02
CA PHE A 211 17.88 5.58 -0.08
C PHE A 211 16.84 5.67 1.05
N TYR A 212 16.04 4.60 1.24
CA TYR A 212 15.07 4.55 2.34
C TYR A 212 15.75 4.53 3.72
N GLY A 213 16.91 3.88 3.85
CA GLY A 213 17.70 3.92 5.09
C GLY A 213 18.08 5.34 5.50
N ARG A 214 18.70 6.10 4.58
CA ARG A 214 19.04 7.53 4.82
C ARG A 214 17.82 8.38 5.12
N LEU A 215 16.71 8.14 4.42
CA LEU A 215 15.46 8.85 4.63
C LEU A 215 14.89 8.57 6.03
N HIS A 216 14.90 7.30 6.45
CA HIS A 216 14.44 6.89 7.77
C HIS A 216 15.30 7.50 8.88
N GLU A 217 16.64 7.41 8.77
CA GLU A 217 17.55 8.02 9.74
C GLU A 217 17.29 9.52 9.91
N THR A 218 17.18 10.26 8.80
CA THR A 218 16.91 11.71 8.82
C THR A 218 15.53 12.01 9.41
N TRP A 219 14.48 11.33 8.96
CA TRP A 219 13.11 11.64 9.39
C TRP A 219 12.71 11.02 10.72
N SER A 220 13.51 10.12 11.29
CA SER A 220 13.26 9.56 12.63
C SER A 220 14.15 10.18 13.70
N ARG A 221 15.42 10.48 13.40
CA ARG A 221 16.33 11.13 14.37
C ARG A 221 16.27 12.65 14.31
N ASP A 222 16.16 13.21 13.11
CA ASP A 222 16.32 14.65 12.86
C ASP A 222 15.02 15.38 12.56
N ARG A 223 13.84 14.73 12.67
CA ARG A 223 12.53 15.38 12.43
C ARG A 223 12.33 16.66 13.25
N GLY A 224 12.88 16.69 14.46
CA GLY A 224 12.85 17.86 15.34
C GLY A 224 13.67 19.07 14.83
N LYS A 225 14.49 18.93 13.78
CA LYS A 225 15.24 20.05 13.18
C LYS A 225 14.38 20.94 12.27
N PHE A 226 13.20 20.48 11.86
CA PHE A 226 12.30 21.22 10.95
C PHE A 226 10.85 21.18 11.46
N THR A 227 10.63 21.68 12.68
CA THR A 227 9.33 21.72 13.37
C THR A 227 8.27 22.56 12.67
N ASP A 228 8.69 23.53 11.86
CA ASP A 228 7.81 24.46 11.16
C ASP A 228 7.18 23.82 9.92
N LEU A 229 7.69 22.66 9.48
CA LEU A 229 7.12 21.88 8.41
C LEU A 229 5.94 21.04 8.92
N THR A 230 4.82 21.13 8.23
CA THR A 230 3.68 20.21 8.39
C THR A 230 3.65 19.20 7.24
N LEU A 231 3.63 17.90 7.55
CA LEU A 231 3.50 16.83 6.56
C LEU A 231 2.11 16.17 6.65
N VAL A 232 1.41 16.10 5.53
CA VAL A 232 0.08 15.49 5.42
C VAL A 232 0.15 14.30 4.47
N SER A 233 0.02 13.08 5.01
CA SER A 233 -0.01 11.85 4.23
C SER A 233 -1.42 11.30 4.09
N ILE A 234 -1.80 11.02 2.84
CA ILE A 234 -3.12 10.51 2.49
C ILE A 234 -2.95 9.20 1.71
N GLY A 235 -3.36 8.09 2.33
CA GLY A 235 -3.41 6.77 1.70
C GLY A 235 -4.69 6.55 0.89
N GLY A 236 -4.64 5.75 -0.18
CA GLY A 236 -5.82 5.49 -1.03
C GLY A 236 -6.85 4.52 -0.43
N GLY A 237 -6.47 3.77 0.60
CA GLY A 237 -7.32 2.77 1.24
C GLY A 237 -7.33 1.45 0.49
N ASP A 238 -8.46 0.76 0.51
CA ASP A 238 -8.55 -0.62 0.04
C ASP A 238 -8.29 -0.79 -1.47
N ARG A 239 -8.72 0.18 -2.29
CA ARG A 239 -8.55 0.17 -3.75
C ARG A 239 -7.10 0.41 -4.19
N ASP A 240 -6.23 0.94 -3.32
CA ASP A 240 -4.80 1.00 -3.62
C ASP A 240 -4.17 -0.38 -3.34
N VAL A 241 -3.99 -1.13 -4.43
CA VAL A 241 -3.33 -2.43 -4.43
C VAL A 241 -1.82 -2.33 -4.65
N LEU A 242 -1.33 -1.17 -5.13
CA LEU A 242 0.08 -0.95 -5.45
C LEU A 242 0.83 -0.47 -4.20
N VAL A 243 0.28 0.52 -3.50
CA VAL A 243 0.80 1.00 -2.21
C VAL A 243 -0.24 0.75 -1.13
N ARG A 244 0.08 -0.18 -0.24
CA ARG A 244 -0.77 -0.56 0.88
C ARG A 244 -0.82 0.56 1.92
N THR A 245 -1.98 0.78 2.55
CA THR A 245 -2.22 1.93 3.45
C THR A 245 -1.19 2.05 4.58
N GLU A 246 -0.73 0.95 5.17
CA GLU A 246 0.26 0.98 6.26
C GLU A 246 1.63 1.52 5.85
N LEU A 247 1.95 1.46 4.55
CA LEU A 247 3.18 2.02 4.01
C LEU A 247 3.07 3.54 3.84
N THR A 248 1.84 4.07 3.82
CA THR A 248 1.54 5.52 3.72
C THR A 248 1.46 6.21 5.07
N THR A 249 1.49 5.47 6.18
CA THR A 249 1.39 6.03 7.52
C THR A 249 2.75 6.56 7.99
N LEU A 250 2.75 7.82 8.45
CA LEU A 250 3.92 8.48 9.01
C LEU A 250 4.13 8.07 10.48
N PRO A 251 5.38 8.11 10.98
CA PRO A 251 5.63 8.08 12.42
C PRO A 251 4.89 9.22 13.13
N ALA A 252 4.43 8.99 14.36
CA ALA A 252 3.72 10.01 15.13
C ALA A 252 4.66 11.20 15.42
N HIS A 253 4.27 12.39 14.96
CA HIS A 253 4.94 13.65 15.25
C HIS A 253 3.89 14.75 15.38
N GLU A 254 4.17 15.74 16.24
CA GLU A 254 3.27 16.86 16.43
C GLU A 254 3.12 17.67 15.14
N GLY A 255 1.87 17.94 14.74
CA GLY A 255 1.53 18.67 13.52
C GLY A 255 1.42 17.83 12.25
N ASP A 256 2.06 16.65 12.18
CA ASP A 256 1.91 15.75 11.03
C ASP A 256 0.56 15.02 11.07
N VAL A 257 -0.02 14.78 9.89
CA VAL A 257 -1.32 14.10 9.75
C VAL A 257 -1.17 12.90 8.82
N SER A 258 -1.62 11.73 9.28
CA SER A 258 -1.80 10.54 8.45
C SER A 258 -3.28 10.16 8.45
N ALA A 259 -3.87 10.04 7.27
CA ALA A 259 -5.26 9.65 7.09
C ALA A 259 -5.43 8.80 5.83
N THR A 260 -6.50 8.01 5.78
CA THR A 260 -6.93 7.35 4.54
C THR A 260 -7.97 8.22 3.84
N SER A 261 -8.03 8.20 2.50
CA SER A 261 -9.02 8.96 1.73
C SER A 261 -10.47 8.65 2.12
N THR A 262 -10.74 7.47 2.70
CA THR A 262 -12.05 7.09 3.24
C THR A 262 -12.41 7.82 4.54
N ALA A 263 -11.43 8.25 5.32
CA ALA A 263 -11.60 8.95 6.59
C ALA A 263 -11.64 10.47 6.42
N VAL A 264 -11.03 11.01 5.35
CA VAL A 264 -11.00 12.45 5.09
C VAL A 264 -12.43 12.99 4.94
N PRO A 265 -12.82 14.02 5.75
CA PRO A 265 -14.13 14.64 5.66
C PRO A 265 -14.46 15.12 4.24
N ALA A 266 -15.72 14.96 3.83
CA ALA A 266 -16.21 15.25 2.47
C ALA A 266 -15.59 14.42 1.32
N VAL A 267 -14.68 13.48 1.61
CA VAL A 267 -14.12 12.53 0.62
C VAL A 267 -14.81 11.17 0.72
N TRP A 268 -14.70 10.49 1.87
CA TRP A 268 -15.41 9.23 2.19
C TRP A 268 -15.38 8.15 1.10
N ALA A 269 -14.31 8.12 0.31
CA ALA A 269 -14.14 7.23 -0.83
C ALA A 269 -12.73 6.66 -0.84
N SER A 270 -12.61 5.36 -1.12
CA SER A 270 -11.31 4.75 -1.40
C SER A 270 -10.89 5.12 -2.82
N THR A 271 -9.61 5.41 -2.99
CA THR A 271 -8.97 5.70 -4.28
C THR A 271 -8.02 4.57 -4.65
N ASP A 272 -7.97 4.24 -5.94
CA ASP A 272 -6.85 3.45 -6.44
C ASP A 272 -5.59 4.31 -6.53
N HIS A 273 -4.45 3.67 -6.78
CA HIS A 273 -3.14 4.32 -6.74
C HIS A 273 -3.07 5.58 -7.61
N LEU A 274 -3.66 5.53 -8.81
CA LEU A 274 -3.60 6.66 -9.74
C LEU A 274 -4.76 7.64 -9.51
N SER A 275 -5.95 7.16 -9.14
CA SER A 275 -7.10 8.04 -8.98
C SER A 275 -7.03 8.98 -7.80
N ILE A 276 -6.13 8.75 -6.84
CA ILE A 276 -5.95 9.64 -5.70
C ILE A 276 -5.61 11.09 -6.10
N VAL A 277 -4.92 11.31 -7.23
CA VAL A 277 -4.55 12.66 -7.69
C VAL A 277 -5.64 13.36 -8.52
N TRP A 278 -6.69 12.66 -8.93
CA TRP A 278 -7.81 13.22 -9.71
C TRP A 278 -9.19 12.93 -9.14
N CYS A 279 -9.27 12.30 -7.96
CA CYS A 279 -10.50 12.16 -7.20
C CYS A 279 -11.00 13.54 -6.82
N GLN A 280 -12.11 13.96 -7.42
CA GLN A 280 -12.64 15.32 -7.29
C GLN A 280 -12.85 15.71 -5.84
N GLN A 281 -13.39 14.82 -5.01
CA GLN A 281 -13.63 15.11 -3.61
C GLN A 281 -12.33 15.46 -2.88
N LEU A 282 -11.27 14.67 -3.04
CA LEU A 282 -9.98 14.89 -2.39
C LEU A 282 -9.24 16.12 -2.94
N VAL A 283 -9.29 16.32 -4.26
CA VAL A 283 -8.68 17.49 -4.91
C VAL A 283 -9.36 18.77 -4.45
N VAL A 284 -10.70 18.78 -4.33
CA VAL A 284 -11.46 19.93 -3.84
C VAL A 284 -11.18 20.22 -2.37
N VAL A 285 -11.07 19.19 -1.51
CA VAL A 285 -10.68 19.36 -0.10
C VAL A 285 -9.29 19.94 0.02
N THR A 286 -8.32 19.43 -0.75
CA THR A 286 -6.96 20.00 -0.82
C THR A 286 -6.99 21.46 -1.25
N ALA A 287 -7.74 21.79 -2.31
CA ALA A 287 -7.87 23.16 -2.77
C ALA A 287 -8.47 24.08 -1.70
N ARG A 288 -9.52 23.63 -0.98
CA ARG A 288 -10.12 24.40 0.12
C ARG A 288 -9.11 24.67 1.23
N ALA A 289 -8.35 23.66 1.64
CA ALA A 289 -7.30 23.84 2.64
C ALA A 289 -6.26 24.88 2.19
N LEU A 290 -5.79 24.83 0.94
CA LEU A 290 -4.85 25.81 0.42
C LEU A 290 -5.43 27.23 0.41
N TYR A 291 -6.70 27.41 0.06
CA TYR A 291 -7.34 28.72 0.08
C TYR A 291 -7.58 29.26 1.51
N ASP A 292 -7.82 28.40 2.50
CA ASP A 292 -7.97 28.81 3.90
C ASP A 292 -6.63 29.23 4.53
N LEU A 293 -5.51 28.82 3.93
CA LEU A 293 -4.16 29.25 4.31
C LEU A 293 -3.75 30.62 3.73
N VAL A 294 -4.55 31.20 2.82
CA VAL A 294 -4.23 32.49 2.17
C VAL A 294 -4.44 33.64 3.16
N VAL A 295 -3.42 34.47 3.34
CA VAL A 295 -3.53 35.66 4.20
C VAL A 295 -4.46 36.68 3.53
N LYS A 296 -5.50 37.10 4.26
CA LYS A 296 -6.48 38.06 3.75
C LYS A 296 -5.82 39.32 3.19
N GLY A 297 -6.18 39.69 1.96
CA GLY A 297 -5.71 40.89 1.28
C GLY A 297 -4.27 40.81 0.77
N GLN A 298 -3.61 39.65 0.88
CA GLN A 298 -2.24 39.45 0.45
C GLN A 298 -2.13 38.20 -0.43
N ASN A 299 -1.29 38.24 -1.46
CA ASN A 299 -1.05 37.08 -2.33
C ASN A 299 0.07 36.20 -1.77
N ARG A 300 -0.08 35.79 -0.51
CA ARG A 300 0.84 34.91 0.20
C ARG A 300 0.09 33.95 1.12
N LEU A 301 0.68 32.79 1.33
CA LEU A 301 0.23 31.85 2.34
C LEU A 301 0.71 32.29 3.72
N THR A 302 -0.02 31.89 4.76
CA THR A 302 0.38 32.10 6.15
C THR A 302 1.68 31.35 6.45
N THR A 303 2.50 31.95 7.31
CA THR A 303 3.71 31.34 7.87
C THR A 303 3.48 30.85 9.30
N ASP A 304 2.28 31.07 9.85
CA ASP A 304 1.90 30.62 11.18
C ASP A 304 1.65 29.10 11.18
N THR A 305 2.53 28.39 11.87
CA THR A 305 2.51 26.93 11.97
C THR A 305 1.26 26.42 12.68
N GLU A 306 0.73 27.14 13.67
CA GLU A 306 -0.47 26.71 14.39
C GLU A 306 -1.71 26.83 13.51
N LEU A 307 -1.83 27.94 12.77
CA LEU A 307 -2.91 28.10 11.79
C LEU A 307 -2.84 27.03 10.70
N ILE A 308 -1.63 26.69 10.22
CA ILE A 308 -1.46 25.60 9.24
C ILE A 308 -1.98 24.28 9.82
N ARG A 309 -1.59 23.94 11.05
CA ARG A 309 -2.03 22.72 11.74
C ARG A 309 -3.55 22.70 11.95
N GLU A 310 -4.15 23.84 12.30
CA GLU A 310 -5.60 23.98 12.48
C GLU A 310 -6.36 23.74 11.17
N VAL A 311 -5.94 24.40 10.08
CA VAL A 311 -6.55 24.23 8.76
C VAL A 311 -6.41 22.78 8.27
N VAL A 312 -5.24 22.18 8.43
CA VAL A 312 -5.00 20.78 8.06
C VAL A 312 -5.89 19.84 8.87
N ARG A 313 -5.98 20.00 10.19
CA ARG A 313 -6.86 19.17 11.04
C ARG A 313 -8.33 19.34 10.67
N PHE A 314 -8.76 20.56 10.37
CA PHE A 314 -10.14 20.85 9.96
C PHE A 314 -10.53 20.12 8.67
N HIS A 315 -9.68 20.15 7.64
CA HIS A 315 -10.00 19.56 6.34
C HIS A 315 -9.72 18.06 6.24
N PHE A 316 -8.72 17.53 6.97
CA PHE A 316 -8.24 16.16 6.79
C PHE A 316 -8.49 15.21 7.96
N VAL A 317 -8.87 15.73 9.13
CA VAL A 317 -9.14 14.90 10.33
C VAL A 317 -10.59 15.05 10.78
N ARG A 318 -11.06 16.28 10.96
CA ARG A 318 -12.40 16.53 11.50
C ARG A 318 -12.95 17.88 11.07
N GLN A 319 -14.09 17.84 10.36
CA GLN A 319 -14.82 19.02 9.91
C GLN A 319 -16.18 19.13 10.63
N PRO A 320 -16.35 20.04 11.62
CA PRO A 320 -17.59 20.17 12.36
C PRO A 320 -18.77 20.71 11.53
N TYR A 321 -18.50 21.70 10.68
CA TYR A 321 -19.49 22.32 9.79
C TYR A 321 -18.81 23.13 8.70
N GLY A 322 -19.57 23.44 7.65
CA GLY A 322 -19.12 24.33 6.58
C GLY A 322 -18.01 23.74 5.72
N LYS A 323 -17.51 24.56 4.79
CA LYS A 323 -16.50 24.18 3.79
C LYS A 323 -15.20 24.96 3.95
N GLN A 324 -15.12 25.84 4.94
CA GLN A 324 -14.01 26.74 5.23
C GLN A 324 -13.83 26.84 6.72
N LEU A 325 -12.58 27.02 7.17
CA LEU A 325 -12.30 27.29 8.57
C LEU A 325 -12.99 28.61 9.00
N PRO A 326 -13.81 28.61 10.07
CA PRO A 326 -14.46 29.81 10.57
C PRO A 326 -13.43 30.84 11.02
N GLN A 327 -13.60 32.11 10.60
CA GLN A 327 -12.65 33.18 10.89
C GLN A 327 -12.91 33.91 12.22
N HIS A 328 -13.70 33.35 13.14
CA HIS A 328 -14.08 33.99 14.41
C HIS A 328 -13.80 33.11 15.63
N ALA A 329 -13.29 33.79 16.66
CA ALA A 329 -12.87 33.29 17.96
C ALA A 329 -14.06 33.13 18.92
N LEU A 330 -13.99 32.06 19.74
CA LEU A 330 -14.80 31.74 20.95
C LEU A 330 -16.34 31.77 20.79
N PRO A 331 -17.07 30.87 21.48
CA PRO A 331 -18.53 30.84 21.40
C PRO A 331 -19.14 32.12 22.01
N GLU A 332 -19.58 33.05 21.16
CA GLU A 332 -20.38 34.21 21.59
C GLU A 332 -21.73 33.75 22.16
N LEU A 333 -22.21 34.47 23.19
CA LEU A 333 -23.52 34.23 23.78
C LEU A 333 -24.61 34.69 22.81
N VAL A 334 -25.36 33.74 22.26
CA VAL A 334 -26.48 34.02 21.35
C VAL A 334 -27.75 34.25 22.15
N ARG A 335 -28.46 35.35 21.88
CA ARG A 335 -29.79 35.63 22.44
C ARG A 335 -30.87 35.18 21.46
N PHE A 336 -31.85 34.43 21.95
CA PHE A 336 -32.96 33.93 21.16
C PHE A 336 -34.23 34.74 21.46
N GLY A 337 -34.93 35.15 20.40
CA GLY A 337 -36.22 35.83 20.52
C GLY A 337 -37.38 34.84 20.69
N GLN A 338 -38.55 35.34 21.10
CA GLN A 338 -39.77 34.53 21.28
C GLN A 338 -40.46 34.12 19.96
N GLY A 339 -40.00 34.62 18.81
CA GLY A 339 -40.58 34.29 17.50
C GLY A 339 -40.22 32.89 17.00
N GLY A 340 -41.12 32.27 16.23
CA GLY A 340 -40.99 30.91 15.69
C GLY A 340 -41.81 29.87 16.45
N GLU A 341 -41.79 28.62 15.99
CA GLU A 341 -42.44 27.51 16.68
C GLU A 341 -41.48 26.84 17.66
N TRP A 342 -41.92 26.67 18.91
CA TRP A 342 -41.16 25.99 19.97
C TRP A 342 -41.79 24.64 20.27
N SER A 343 -40.96 23.59 20.28
CA SER A 343 -41.36 22.24 20.65
C SER A 343 -40.37 21.64 21.64
N GLU A 344 -40.89 20.95 22.65
CA GLU A 344 -40.08 20.27 23.66
C GLU A 344 -40.13 18.76 23.43
N ARG A 345 -38.98 18.08 23.56
CA ARG A 345 -38.84 16.63 23.34
C ARG A 345 -38.48 15.93 24.64
N LEU A 346 -39.51 15.45 25.32
CA LEU A 346 -39.40 14.75 26.60
C LEU A 346 -39.07 13.27 26.44
N GLU A 347 -39.32 12.68 25.27
CA GLU A 347 -38.98 11.30 24.98
C GLU A 347 -37.46 11.08 25.00
N ALA A 348 -37.02 9.87 25.33
CA ALA A 348 -35.59 9.53 25.31
C ALA A 348 -35.06 9.60 23.87
N SER A 349 -35.79 9.01 22.92
CA SER A 349 -35.50 9.08 21.49
C SER A 349 -36.62 9.78 20.76
N TRP A 350 -36.28 10.69 19.85
CA TRP A 350 -37.26 11.48 19.12
C TRP A 350 -36.78 11.79 17.70
N ARG A 351 -37.75 12.13 16.85
CA ARG A 351 -37.55 12.49 15.46
C ARG A 351 -38.31 13.76 15.13
N PHE A 352 -37.60 14.71 14.55
CA PHE A 352 -38.16 15.88 13.90
C PHE A 352 -37.97 15.74 12.39
N ARG A 353 -39.07 15.81 11.62
CA ARG A 353 -39.03 15.72 10.16
C ARG A 353 -39.97 16.75 9.55
N LYS A 354 -39.45 17.55 8.62
CA LYS A 354 -40.23 18.47 7.79
C LYS A 354 -39.71 18.41 6.35
N ASN A 355 -40.61 18.33 5.38
CA ASN A 355 -40.21 18.40 3.96
C ASN A 355 -39.77 19.80 3.56
N LYS A 356 -40.33 20.83 4.21
CA LYS A 356 -39.95 22.24 4.12
C LYS A 356 -40.16 22.88 5.49
N VAL A 357 -39.27 23.77 5.90
CA VAL A 357 -39.37 24.52 7.15
C VAL A 357 -39.83 25.94 6.80
N LEU A 358 -41.08 26.28 7.13
CA LEU A 358 -41.68 27.57 6.74
C LEU A 358 -41.32 28.72 7.70
N SER A 359 -41.15 28.40 8.98
CA SER A 359 -40.79 29.32 10.05
C SER A 359 -39.70 28.69 10.90
N VAL A 360 -38.97 29.49 11.68
CA VAL A 360 -37.93 28.98 12.60
C VAL A 360 -38.55 27.97 13.56
N GLN A 361 -37.95 26.78 13.64
CA GLN A 361 -38.36 25.71 14.54
C GLN A 361 -37.27 25.53 15.60
N SER A 362 -37.66 25.75 16.86
CA SER A 362 -36.80 25.59 18.03
C SER A 362 -37.21 24.32 18.77
N VAL A 363 -36.33 23.31 18.71
CA VAL A 363 -36.55 22.02 19.37
C VAL A 363 -35.70 21.99 20.64
N VAL A 364 -36.36 22.05 21.79
CA VAL A 364 -35.73 22.01 23.11
C VAL A 364 -35.71 20.58 23.63
N MET A 365 -34.57 20.17 24.17
CA MET A 365 -34.32 18.83 24.66
C MET A 365 -33.72 18.93 26.07
N PRO A 366 -34.50 18.62 27.12
CA PRO A 366 -33.96 18.50 28.47
C PRO A 366 -33.05 17.26 28.57
N PHE A 367 -32.10 17.28 29.50
CA PHE A 367 -31.25 16.13 29.80
C PHE A 367 -31.11 15.93 31.30
N TYR A 368 -30.96 14.67 31.71
CA TYR A 368 -30.89 14.27 33.11
C TYR A 368 -29.49 13.76 33.48
N ASP A 369 -29.30 13.54 34.78
CA ASP A 369 -28.02 13.07 35.30
C ASP A 369 -27.66 11.69 34.77
N ASN A 370 -26.37 11.51 34.48
CA ASN A 370 -25.79 10.27 33.97
C ASN A 370 -26.34 9.83 32.59
N GLU A 371 -26.81 10.78 31.78
CA GLU A 371 -27.20 10.56 30.38
C GLU A 371 -26.07 10.98 29.41
N SER A 372 -25.92 10.22 28.33
CA SER A 372 -25.19 10.59 27.11
C SER A 372 -26.19 10.99 26.04
N ILE A 373 -25.78 11.92 25.17
CA ILE A 373 -26.66 12.53 24.19
C ILE A 373 -26.03 12.44 22.81
N VAL A 374 -26.84 12.02 21.84
CA VAL A 374 -26.49 12.07 20.42
C VAL A 374 -27.57 12.83 19.67
N VAL A 375 -27.17 13.74 18.79
CA VAL A 375 -28.08 14.42 17.86
C VAL A 375 -27.50 14.32 16.47
N VAL A 376 -28.28 13.76 15.55
CA VAL A 376 -27.92 13.63 14.13
C VAL A 376 -28.89 14.47 13.34
N GLU A 377 -28.37 15.41 12.56
CA GLU A 377 -29.15 16.25 11.66
C GLU A 377 -28.79 15.95 10.21
N THR A 378 -29.79 16.03 9.33
CA THR A 378 -29.64 16.00 7.89
C THR A 378 -30.40 17.19 7.28
N GLY A 379 -29.72 17.98 6.45
CA GLY A 379 -30.32 19.00 5.60
C GLY A 379 -30.54 20.37 6.22
N LEU A 380 -30.04 20.64 7.44
CA LEU A 380 -30.06 21.99 8.02
C LEU A 380 -29.13 22.94 7.25
N SER A 381 -29.63 24.12 6.88
CA SER A 381 -28.88 25.11 6.10
C SER A 381 -27.97 26.01 6.95
N ASN A 382 -28.25 26.14 8.25
CA ASN A 382 -27.50 26.97 9.19
C ASN A 382 -26.20 26.29 9.66
N GLN A 383 -25.12 27.05 9.84
CA GLN A 383 -23.85 26.56 10.38
C GLN A 383 -23.97 26.22 11.87
N ASP A 384 -24.42 27.18 12.68
CA ASP A 384 -24.78 26.96 14.08
C ASP A 384 -26.22 26.45 14.18
N TRP A 385 -26.35 25.19 14.54
CA TRP A 385 -27.60 24.44 14.56
C TRP A 385 -27.95 23.87 15.93
N ILE A 386 -26.96 23.70 16.82
CA ILE A 386 -27.14 23.18 18.17
C ILE A 386 -26.50 24.11 19.20
N PHE A 387 -27.27 24.41 20.24
CA PHE A 387 -26.92 25.38 21.27
C PHE A 387 -27.12 24.79 22.67
N GLY A 388 -26.26 25.19 23.59
CA GLY A 388 -26.41 24.94 25.02
C GLY A 388 -27.06 26.14 25.70
N CYS A 389 -28.28 25.98 26.19
CA CYS A 389 -29.04 27.05 26.84
C CYS A 389 -28.53 27.36 28.24
N THR A 390 -28.15 28.62 28.49
CA THR A 390 -27.67 29.10 29.79
C THR A 390 -28.79 29.77 30.60
N ALA A 391 -29.73 30.44 29.91
CA ALA A 391 -30.92 31.04 30.51
C ALA A 391 -32.19 30.49 29.86
N THR A 392 -33.14 30.07 30.69
CA THR A 392 -34.42 29.49 30.27
C THR A 392 -35.58 30.22 30.95
N GLN A 393 -36.71 30.34 30.26
CA GLN A 393 -37.97 30.87 30.75
C GLN A 393 -39.07 29.86 30.47
N ASP A 394 -39.89 29.56 31.47
CA ASP A 394 -41.09 28.74 31.27
C ASP A 394 -42.25 29.64 30.87
N THR A 395 -42.88 29.35 29.72
CA THR A 395 -44.06 30.07 29.23
C THR A 395 -45.15 29.07 28.88
N ASN A 396 -46.23 29.06 29.67
CA ASN A 396 -47.36 28.12 29.52
C ASN A 396 -46.93 26.63 29.55
N GLY A 397 -45.96 26.26 30.39
CA GLY A 397 -45.48 24.89 30.54
C GLY A 397 -44.56 24.42 29.41
N ARG A 398 -43.90 25.37 28.72
CA ARG A 398 -42.89 25.10 27.68
C ARG A 398 -41.62 25.83 28.03
N VAL A 399 -40.50 25.09 28.06
CA VAL A 399 -39.19 25.68 28.29
C VAL A 399 -38.72 26.42 27.04
N ILE A 400 -38.55 27.73 27.15
CA ILE A 400 -37.99 28.59 26.11
C ILE A 400 -36.56 28.96 26.51
N CYS A 401 -35.63 28.83 25.56
CA CYS A 401 -34.24 29.22 25.74
C CYS A 401 -34.08 30.71 25.41
N LEU A 402 -33.66 31.54 26.37
CA LEU A 402 -33.48 32.98 26.17
C LEU A 402 -32.08 33.30 25.64
N SER A 403 -31.06 32.60 26.14
CA SER A 403 -29.69 32.74 25.66
C SER A 403 -28.93 31.43 25.81
N GLY A 404 -27.93 31.24 24.96
CA GLY A 404 -27.10 30.04 24.94
C GLY A 404 -25.83 30.20 24.12
N ILE A 405 -24.95 29.21 24.25
CA ILE A 405 -23.67 29.14 23.53
C ILE A 405 -23.78 28.15 22.37
N SER A 406 -23.14 28.43 21.23
CA SER A 406 -23.09 27.46 20.13
C SER A 406 -22.24 26.26 20.52
N LEU A 407 -22.77 25.06 20.28
CA LEU A 407 -22.08 23.77 20.44
C LEU A 407 -21.79 23.11 19.09
N SER A 408 -22.14 23.75 17.98
CA SER A 408 -21.99 23.18 16.62
C SER A 408 -20.53 22.93 16.22
N HIS A 409 -19.58 23.67 16.78
CA HIS A 409 -18.14 23.47 16.55
C HIS A 409 -17.58 22.19 17.17
N GLU A 410 -18.28 21.62 18.15
CA GLU A 410 -17.98 20.32 18.74
C GLU A 410 -18.67 19.17 17.99
N GLY A 411 -19.36 19.46 16.87
CA GLY A 411 -19.94 18.47 15.99
C GLY A 411 -18.94 17.80 15.05
N GLU A 412 -19.45 16.97 14.16
CA GLU A 412 -18.71 16.35 13.07
C GLU A 412 -19.63 16.15 11.85
N THR A 413 -19.11 16.39 10.66
CA THR A 413 -19.80 16.11 9.40
C THR A 413 -19.62 14.64 9.03
N ILE A 414 -20.70 13.97 8.68
CA ILE A 414 -20.73 12.57 8.25
C ILE A 414 -21.40 12.47 6.87
N PRO A 415 -21.21 11.37 6.12
CA PRO A 415 -21.79 11.25 4.79
C PRO A 415 -23.32 11.31 4.80
N ALA A 416 -23.85 12.11 3.88
CA ALA A 416 -25.28 12.15 3.56
C ALA A 416 -25.63 11.17 2.44
N LYS A 417 -26.93 10.95 2.22
CA LYS A 417 -27.42 10.07 1.16
C LYS A 417 -27.24 10.67 -0.24
N THR A 418 -27.28 11.99 -0.33
CA THR A 418 -27.09 12.75 -1.57
C THR A 418 -25.95 13.75 -1.40
N SER A 419 -25.26 14.08 -2.50
CA SER A 419 -24.09 14.96 -2.48
C SER A 419 -24.40 16.43 -2.12
N TRP A 420 -25.67 16.84 -2.22
CA TRP A 420 -26.12 18.20 -1.94
C TRP A 420 -26.61 18.38 -0.49
N GLU A 421 -26.91 17.30 0.21
CA GLU A 421 -27.33 17.32 1.61
C GLU A 421 -26.09 17.30 2.52
N GLU A 422 -26.06 18.15 3.53
CA GLU A 422 -25.10 18.04 4.62
C GLU A 422 -25.72 17.25 5.76
N ARG A 423 -24.91 16.41 6.42
CA ARG A 423 -25.32 15.64 7.58
C ARG A 423 -24.28 15.82 8.67
N ARG A 424 -24.73 16.22 9.85
CA ARG A 424 -23.87 16.46 11.02
C ARG A 424 -24.31 15.65 12.21
N VAL A 425 -23.35 15.33 13.07
CA VAL A 425 -23.58 14.64 14.33
C VAL A 425 -22.93 15.41 15.46
N TYR A 426 -23.60 15.41 16.61
CA TYR A 426 -23.08 15.94 17.86
C TYR A 426 -23.22 14.88 18.96
N HIS A 427 -22.11 14.64 19.67
CA HIS A 427 -22.03 13.72 20.80
C HIS A 427 -21.61 14.48 22.05
N THR A 428 -22.29 14.27 23.17
CA THR A 428 -21.92 14.89 24.44
C THR A 428 -22.43 14.10 25.65
N THR A 429 -22.06 14.54 26.85
CA THR A 429 -22.56 14.00 28.10
C THR A 429 -23.25 15.08 28.93
N SER A 430 -24.30 14.70 29.65
CA SER A 430 -24.99 15.58 30.60
C SER A 430 -24.03 16.24 31.59
N ALA A 431 -23.04 15.49 32.08
CA ALA A 431 -22.00 16.01 32.98
C ALA A 431 -21.16 17.12 32.35
N SER A 432 -20.72 16.96 31.10
CA SER A 432 -19.95 17.99 30.36
C SER A 432 -20.78 19.27 30.15
N LEU A 433 -22.06 19.13 29.81
CA LEU A 433 -22.97 20.25 29.63
C LEU A 433 -23.22 21.01 30.94
N ARG A 434 -23.50 20.30 32.04
CA ARG A 434 -23.72 20.94 33.36
C ARG A 434 -22.48 21.65 33.87
N ALA A 435 -21.29 21.09 33.66
CA ALA A 435 -20.03 21.73 34.03
C ALA A 435 -19.82 23.10 33.35
N ARG A 436 -20.48 23.34 32.21
CA ARG A 436 -20.47 24.61 31.47
C ARG A 436 -21.69 25.51 31.76
N GLY A 437 -22.52 25.16 32.74
CA GLY A 437 -23.72 25.93 33.10
C GLY A 437 -24.88 25.79 32.10
N VAL A 438 -24.86 24.76 31.23
CA VAL A 438 -25.94 24.49 30.29
C VAL A 438 -27.09 23.78 31.01
N LYS A 439 -28.33 24.27 30.81
CA LYS A 439 -29.56 23.73 31.41
C LYS A 439 -30.30 22.75 30.49
N CYS A 440 -30.38 23.05 29.20
CA CYS A 440 -30.99 22.21 28.18
C CYS A 440 -30.30 22.42 26.83
N LEU A 441 -30.52 21.49 25.90
CA LEU A 441 -30.05 21.63 24.52
C LEU A 441 -31.15 22.22 23.65
N LEU A 442 -30.77 23.11 22.73
CA LEU A 442 -31.63 23.69 21.73
C LEU A 442 -31.10 23.35 20.35
N VAL A 443 -31.93 22.68 19.54
CA VAL A 443 -31.70 22.51 18.10
C VAL A 443 -32.56 23.53 17.36
N ARG A 444 -31.94 24.33 16.51
CA ARG A 444 -32.62 25.38 15.76
C ARG A 444 -32.59 25.09 14.27
N ALA A 445 -33.76 24.91 13.67
CA ALA A 445 -33.93 24.78 12.23
C ALA A 445 -34.48 26.10 11.66
N LEU A 446 -33.70 26.76 10.81
CA LEU A 446 -34.13 27.97 10.11
C LEU A 446 -35.07 27.63 8.94
N ALA A 447 -35.79 28.63 8.45
CA ALA A 447 -36.65 28.49 7.28
C ALA A 447 -35.81 28.00 6.09
N SER A 448 -36.25 26.90 5.47
CA SER A 448 -35.52 26.22 4.40
C SER A 448 -36.49 25.50 3.47
N SER A 449 -36.19 25.55 2.17
CA SER A 449 -36.91 24.80 1.12
C SER A 449 -36.46 23.34 1.05
N SER A 450 -35.34 23.00 1.70
CA SER A 450 -34.82 21.64 1.80
C SER A 450 -35.54 20.84 2.87
N ARG A 451 -35.55 19.52 2.68
CA ARG A 451 -36.04 18.58 3.69
C ARG A 451 -35.07 18.54 4.87
N VAL A 452 -35.62 18.64 6.08
CA VAL A 452 -34.86 18.60 7.33
C VAL A 452 -35.28 17.39 8.14
N VAL A 453 -34.30 16.63 8.63
CA VAL A 453 -34.48 15.53 9.56
C VAL A 453 -33.51 15.71 10.72
N VAL A 454 -34.02 15.69 11.94
CA VAL A 454 -33.21 15.66 13.17
C VAL A 454 -33.65 14.46 13.99
N VAL A 455 -32.69 13.65 14.40
CA VAL A 455 -32.89 12.51 15.30
C VAL A 455 -32.05 12.76 16.54
N GLY A 456 -32.69 12.79 17.70
CA GLY A 456 -32.02 12.95 18.99
C GLY A 456 -32.30 11.76 19.89
N GLU A 457 -31.30 11.33 20.65
CA GLU A 457 -31.45 10.30 21.69
C GLU A 457 -30.67 10.68 22.96
N ARG A 458 -31.30 10.45 24.12
CA ARG A 458 -30.69 10.43 25.45
C ARG A 458 -30.65 8.99 25.92
N TYR A 459 -29.47 8.56 26.33
CA TYR A 459 -29.26 7.17 26.68
C TYR A 459 -28.23 7.01 27.79
N LYS A 460 -28.34 5.92 28.55
CA LYS A 460 -27.29 5.49 29.46
C LYS A 460 -26.18 4.82 28.67
N ARG A 461 -24.93 5.24 28.89
CA ARG A 461 -23.75 4.75 28.13
C ARG A 461 -23.61 3.23 28.17
N SER A 462 -23.95 2.59 29.29
CA SER A 462 -23.89 1.14 29.48
C SER A 462 -24.85 0.34 28.59
N LEU A 463 -25.95 0.95 28.09
CA LEU A 463 -26.93 0.27 27.23
C LEU A 463 -26.56 0.35 25.74
N ARG A 464 -25.90 1.44 25.33
CA ARG A 464 -25.52 1.71 23.92
C ARG A 464 -24.06 1.39 23.59
N THR A 465 -23.21 1.22 24.61
CA THR A 465 -21.83 0.80 24.43
C THR A 465 -21.72 -0.70 24.72
N ARG A 466 -21.44 -1.52 23.71
CA ARG A 466 -21.28 -2.97 23.89
C ARG A 466 -19.94 -3.45 23.36
N ARG A 467 -19.33 -4.40 24.04
CA ARG A 467 -18.17 -5.13 23.55
C ARG A 467 -18.65 -6.47 22.99
N LEU A 468 -18.29 -6.76 21.76
CA LEU A 468 -18.74 -7.95 21.03
C LEU A 468 -17.52 -8.69 20.50
N GLU A 469 -17.48 -10.00 20.70
CA GLU A 469 -16.43 -10.84 20.13
C GLU A 469 -16.80 -11.25 18.71
N VAL A 470 -15.85 -11.10 17.79
CA VAL A 470 -16.03 -11.60 16.42
C VAL A 470 -15.90 -13.12 16.40
N PRO A 471 -16.66 -13.82 15.52
CA PRO A 471 -16.59 -15.27 15.46
C PRO A 471 -15.18 -15.73 15.05
N SER A 472 -14.74 -16.86 15.59
CA SER A 472 -13.48 -17.46 15.17
C SER A 472 -13.55 -17.94 13.72
N ALA A 473 -12.40 -18.09 13.07
CA ALA A 473 -12.33 -18.67 11.73
C ALA A 473 -12.93 -20.09 11.73
N LEU A 474 -12.57 -20.93 12.71
CA LEU A 474 -13.06 -22.31 12.83
C LEU A 474 -14.58 -22.38 12.97
N SER A 475 -15.16 -21.58 13.88
CA SER A 475 -16.62 -21.56 14.08
C SER A 475 -17.36 -21.06 12.84
N SER A 476 -16.78 -20.14 12.08
CA SER A 476 -17.38 -19.61 10.86
C SER A 476 -17.28 -20.55 9.65
N PHE A 477 -16.33 -21.48 9.66
CA PHE A 477 -16.15 -22.46 8.58
C PHE A 477 -17.23 -23.56 8.62
N PHE A 478 -17.56 -24.04 9.82
CA PHE A 478 -18.51 -25.14 10.02
C PHE A 478 -19.91 -24.66 10.43
N GLY A 479 -20.09 -23.38 10.75
CA GLY A 479 -21.31 -22.84 11.34
C GLY A 479 -21.99 -21.74 10.50
N PRO A 480 -23.27 -21.47 10.77
CA PRO A 480 -23.97 -20.33 10.18
C PRO A 480 -23.43 -18.98 10.69
N PRO A 481 -23.76 -17.85 10.03
CA PRO A 481 -23.40 -16.52 10.51
C PRO A 481 -23.85 -16.27 11.96
N SER A 482 -22.96 -15.74 12.77
CA SER A 482 -23.23 -15.46 14.19
C SER A 482 -23.99 -14.15 14.35
N THR A 483 -25.05 -14.13 15.14
CA THR A 483 -25.79 -12.89 15.45
C THR A 483 -25.02 -12.09 16.51
N LEU A 484 -24.55 -10.90 16.14
CA LEU A 484 -23.78 -10.01 17.02
C LEU A 484 -24.67 -9.07 17.82
N LEU A 485 -25.72 -8.53 17.19
CA LEU A 485 -26.61 -7.56 17.81
C LEU A 485 -28.03 -7.73 17.25
N SER A 486 -29.03 -7.62 18.14
CA SER A 486 -30.44 -7.52 17.77
C SER A 486 -31.01 -6.30 18.48
N VAL A 487 -31.56 -5.37 17.70
CA VAL A 487 -32.18 -4.12 18.17
C VAL A 487 -33.67 -4.20 17.87
N PRO A 488 -34.52 -4.50 18.87
CA PRO A 488 -35.96 -4.51 18.69
C PRO A 488 -36.51 -3.10 18.47
N LEU A 489 -37.65 -3.01 17.78
CA LEU A 489 -38.32 -1.74 17.49
C LEU A 489 -38.72 -0.97 18.76
N THR A 490 -38.99 -1.68 19.86
CA THR A 490 -39.39 -1.11 21.15
C THR A 490 -38.27 -0.34 21.85
N GLU A 491 -37.01 -0.62 21.51
CA GLU A 491 -35.86 0.02 22.15
C GLU A 491 -35.65 1.46 21.66
N GLY A 492 -36.17 1.81 20.48
CA GLY A 492 -36.11 3.16 19.93
C GLY A 492 -34.69 3.70 19.79
N ALA A 493 -33.68 2.84 19.60
CA ALA A 493 -32.29 3.25 19.58
C ALA A 493 -31.92 4.02 18.31
N ALA A 494 -31.32 5.20 18.47
CA ALA A 494 -30.75 6.01 17.41
C ALA A 494 -29.22 5.84 17.31
N PHE A 495 -28.55 5.37 18.37
CA PHE A 495 -27.10 5.16 18.35
C PHE A 495 -26.62 3.91 19.10
N TYR A 496 -25.63 3.21 18.53
CA TYR A 496 -24.79 2.25 19.26
C TYR A 496 -23.31 2.49 18.99
N ASN A 497 -22.49 2.30 20.01
CA ASN A 497 -21.04 2.17 19.89
C ASN A 497 -20.65 0.72 20.24
N LEU A 498 -20.29 -0.06 19.23
CA LEU A 498 -19.90 -1.45 19.40
C LEU A 498 -18.38 -1.56 19.27
N THR A 499 -17.72 -2.15 20.26
CA THR A 499 -16.30 -2.50 20.18
C THR A 499 -16.15 -3.96 19.79
N LEU A 500 -15.52 -4.22 18.65
CA LEU A 500 -15.25 -5.57 18.15
C LEU A 500 -13.93 -6.09 18.73
N SER A 501 -14.01 -7.02 19.69
CA SER A 501 -12.85 -7.76 20.19
C SER A 501 -12.54 -8.94 19.28
N GLY A 502 -11.25 -9.14 18.96
CA GLY A 502 -10.75 -10.25 18.13
C GLY A 502 -10.36 -9.88 16.70
N LEU A 503 -10.80 -8.70 16.20
CA LEU A 503 -10.34 -8.13 14.94
C LEU A 503 -9.09 -7.27 15.19
N ARG A 504 -7.90 -7.89 15.09
CA ARG A 504 -6.60 -7.26 15.38
C ARG A 504 -5.59 -7.44 14.27
N HIS A 505 -5.72 -8.50 13.47
CA HIS A 505 -4.71 -8.88 12.50
C HIS A 505 -5.09 -8.42 11.10
N LEU A 506 -4.08 -8.04 10.32
CA LEU A 506 -4.23 -7.51 8.97
C LEU A 506 -4.77 -8.52 7.95
N TRP A 507 -4.59 -9.81 8.21
CA TRP A 507 -5.11 -10.88 7.34
C TRP A 507 -6.59 -11.18 7.60
N GLN A 508 -7.16 -10.71 8.72
CA GLN A 508 -8.55 -11.01 9.06
C GLN A 508 -9.50 -10.18 8.19
N ALA A 509 -10.56 -10.85 7.73
CA ALA A 509 -11.67 -10.22 7.04
C ALA A 509 -12.99 -10.82 7.51
N TYR A 510 -13.98 -9.97 7.75
CA TYR A 510 -15.31 -10.37 8.20
C TYR A 510 -16.38 -9.79 7.29
N ASP A 511 -17.35 -10.63 6.94
CA ASP A 511 -18.57 -10.21 6.26
C ASP A 511 -19.63 -9.94 7.32
N VAL A 512 -19.84 -8.66 7.61
CA VAL A 512 -20.86 -8.21 8.55
C VAL A 512 -22.08 -7.75 7.78
N THR A 513 -23.25 -8.27 8.12
CA THR A 513 -24.51 -7.87 7.49
C THR A 513 -25.42 -7.22 8.51
N LEU A 514 -26.02 -6.08 8.15
CA LEU A 514 -27.04 -5.40 8.92
C LEU A 514 -28.36 -5.47 8.18
N ALA A 515 -29.29 -6.28 8.71
CA ALA A 515 -30.62 -6.46 8.15
C ALA A 515 -31.63 -5.54 8.86
N SER A 516 -32.27 -4.65 8.11
CA SER A 516 -33.43 -3.88 8.55
C SER A 516 -34.70 -4.67 8.21
N LYS A 517 -35.35 -5.27 9.22
CA LYS A 517 -36.48 -6.19 9.00
C LYS A 517 -37.82 -5.48 8.87
N VAL A 518 -38.17 -4.64 9.86
CA VAL A 518 -39.47 -3.98 9.94
C VAL A 518 -39.25 -2.54 10.40
N CYS A 519 -39.91 -1.60 9.72
CA CYS A 519 -39.96 -0.18 10.09
C CYS A 519 -41.40 0.28 10.22
N ARG A 520 -41.66 1.31 11.04
CA ARG A 520 -42.98 1.95 11.11
C ARG A 520 -43.38 2.55 9.76
N ALA A 521 -44.68 2.58 9.48
CA ALA A 521 -45.21 3.10 8.22
C ALA A 521 -44.77 4.55 7.96
N GLY A 522 -44.29 4.85 6.75
CA GLY A 522 -43.80 6.18 6.35
C GLY A 522 -42.33 6.48 6.67
N THR A 523 -41.66 5.57 7.37
CA THR A 523 -40.21 5.65 7.66
C THR A 523 -39.42 5.30 6.40
N LYS A 524 -38.58 6.23 5.93
CA LYS A 524 -37.69 5.99 4.78
C LYS A 524 -36.27 5.60 5.19
N GLY A 525 -35.90 5.84 6.45
CA GLY A 525 -34.60 5.47 7.02
C GLY A 525 -33.41 6.21 6.42
N GLU A 526 -32.57 6.79 7.26
CA GLU A 526 -31.33 7.46 6.84
C GLU A 526 -30.13 7.04 7.69
N GLY A 527 -30.17 5.87 8.31
CA GLY A 527 -29.07 5.41 9.14
C GLY A 527 -27.76 5.17 8.36
N ILE A 528 -26.65 5.26 9.08
CA ILE A 528 -25.31 5.01 8.57
C ILE A 528 -24.51 4.26 9.62
N VAL A 529 -23.64 3.36 9.16
CA VAL A 529 -22.66 2.69 10.02
C VAL A 529 -21.29 3.27 9.70
N ARG A 530 -20.58 3.75 10.72
CA ARG A 530 -19.19 4.18 10.64
C ARG A 530 -18.32 3.10 11.27
N PHE A 531 -17.43 2.52 10.48
CA PHE A 531 -16.34 1.66 10.91
C PHE A 531 -15.15 2.55 11.26
N VAL A 532 -14.69 2.48 12.51
CA VAL A 532 -13.63 3.34 13.04
C VAL A 532 -12.49 2.44 13.49
N VAL A 533 -11.28 2.75 13.02
CA VAL A 533 -10.03 2.14 13.49
C VAL A 533 -9.32 3.19 14.34
N PRO A 534 -9.44 3.13 15.70
CA PRO A 534 -9.08 4.25 16.57
C PRO A 534 -7.61 4.67 16.51
N TRP A 535 -6.72 3.75 16.11
CA TRP A 535 -5.29 3.99 16.01
C TRP A 535 -4.84 4.53 14.64
N SER A 536 -5.70 4.58 13.62
CA SER A 536 -5.21 4.76 12.23
C SER A 536 -6.04 5.57 11.23
N GLN A 537 -6.96 6.45 11.64
CA GLN A 537 -7.70 7.38 10.74
C GLN A 537 -8.12 6.73 9.40
N GLU A 538 -8.76 5.56 9.53
CA GLU A 538 -9.08 4.62 8.46
C GLU A 538 -10.59 4.45 8.27
N ASP A 539 -11.35 5.43 8.75
CA ASP A 539 -12.79 5.34 8.87
C ASP A 539 -13.46 5.00 7.53
N ARG A 540 -14.47 4.15 7.60
CA ARG A 540 -15.32 3.76 6.46
C ARG A 540 -16.77 3.93 6.81
N PHE A 541 -17.57 4.30 5.83
CA PHE A 541 -18.98 4.60 6.02
C PHE A 541 -19.85 3.72 5.12
N PHE A 542 -20.89 3.14 5.72
CA PHE A 542 -21.84 2.25 5.06
C PHE A 542 -23.26 2.78 5.26
N THR A 543 -23.92 3.18 4.17
CA THR A 543 -25.31 3.64 4.21
C THR A 543 -26.25 2.47 4.42
N ILE A 544 -27.10 2.56 5.45
CA ILE A 544 -28.04 1.48 5.78
C ILE A 544 -29.15 1.43 4.72
N LYS A 545 -29.37 0.24 4.16
CA LYS A 545 -30.50 -0.04 3.27
C LYS A 545 -31.76 -0.31 4.09
N TYR A 546 -32.87 0.31 3.67
CA TYR A 546 -34.18 0.19 4.32
C TYR A 546 -35.20 -0.48 3.40
N PRO A 547 -36.18 -1.21 3.98
CA PRO A 547 -37.19 -1.92 3.19
C PRO A 547 -38.10 -0.93 2.45
N GLN A 548 -38.29 -1.13 1.15
CA GLN A 548 -39.19 -0.29 0.34
C GLN A 548 -40.65 -0.75 0.43
N SER A 549 -40.89 -2.01 0.80
CA SER A 549 -42.21 -2.60 1.04
C SER A 549 -42.22 -3.41 2.35
N LYS A 550 -43.41 -3.60 2.94
CA LYS A 550 -43.60 -4.38 4.19
C LYS A 550 -43.10 -5.84 4.08
N SER A 551 -42.98 -6.38 2.87
CA SER A 551 -42.50 -7.75 2.61
C SER A 551 -41.01 -7.84 2.23
N SER A 552 -40.37 -6.72 1.89
CA SER A 552 -38.95 -6.71 1.47
C SER A 552 -38.03 -6.65 2.68
N ARG A 553 -36.99 -7.48 2.73
CA ARG A 553 -35.88 -7.32 3.69
C ARG A 553 -34.77 -6.53 3.02
N ALA A 554 -34.28 -5.48 3.67
CA ALA A 554 -33.12 -4.74 3.19
C ALA A 554 -31.88 -5.14 4.00
N GLN A 555 -30.83 -5.54 3.30
CA GLN A 555 -29.56 -5.97 3.90
C GLN A 555 -28.43 -5.07 3.44
N THR A 556 -27.64 -4.61 4.40
CA THR A 556 -26.42 -3.83 4.16
C THR A 556 -25.23 -4.72 4.43
N GLU A 557 -24.42 -4.97 3.41
CA GLU A 557 -23.19 -5.76 3.53
C GLU A 557 -22.02 -4.82 3.86
N MET A 558 -21.21 -5.21 4.83
CA MET A 558 -20.10 -4.41 5.35
C MET A 558 -18.87 -5.32 5.45
N PRO A 559 -18.00 -5.32 4.43
CA PRO A 559 -16.68 -5.95 4.51
C PRO A 559 -15.84 -5.23 5.56
N LEU A 560 -15.56 -5.88 6.69
CA LEU A 560 -14.70 -5.33 7.73
C LEU A 560 -13.30 -5.94 7.61
N LYS A 561 -12.31 -5.08 7.38
CA LYS A 561 -10.88 -5.41 7.31
C LYS A 561 -10.07 -4.19 7.75
N ILE A 562 -9.00 -4.42 8.49
CA ILE A 562 -8.07 -3.38 8.95
C ILE A 562 -6.95 -3.23 7.92
N GLN A 563 -6.47 -2.02 7.64
CA GLN A 563 -5.31 -1.80 6.77
C GLN A 563 -4.03 -1.42 7.53
N ASN A 564 -4.10 -0.73 8.68
CA ASN A 564 -2.93 -0.49 9.54
C ASN A 564 -2.84 -1.43 10.77
N PRO A 565 -1.64 -1.94 11.08
CA PRO A 565 -1.46 -2.81 12.23
C PRO A 565 -1.71 -2.04 13.54
N LEU A 566 -2.20 -2.75 14.55
CA LEU A 566 -2.25 -2.26 15.92
C LEU A 566 -0.86 -2.43 16.55
N SER A 567 -0.22 -1.34 16.98
CA SER A 567 1.06 -1.41 17.68
C SER A 567 0.87 -1.93 19.12
N GLU A 568 1.94 -2.43 19.74
CA GLU A 568 1.90 -2.88 21.14
C GLU A 568 1.52 -1.73 22.09
N GLU A 569 2.03 -0.51 21.84
CA GLU A 569 1.68 0.70 22.60
C GLU A 569 0.18 1.04 22.45
N ASP A 570 -0.33 1.00 21.22
CA ASP A 570 -1.74 1.26 20.93
C ASP A 570 -2.67 0.19 21.49
N SER A 571 -2.18 -1.06 21.64
CA SER A 571 -2.96 -2.17 22.19
C SER A 571 -3.38 -1.94 23.64
N GLN A 572 -2.59 -1.19 24.40
CA GLN A 572 -2.92 -0.78 25.77
C GLN A 572 -3.94 0.36 25.79
N ARG A 573 -3.90 1.23 24.78
CA ARG A 573 -4.76 2.42 24.66
C ARG A 573 -6.14 2.12 24.08
N PHE A 574 -6.22 1.18 23.14
CA PHE A 574 -7.43 0.92 22.36
C PHE A 574 -7.93 -0.52 22.55
N PRO A 575 -9.18 -0.72 23.00
CA PRO A 575 -9.72 -2.06 23.30
C PRO A 575 -10.03 -2.91 22.05
N GLY A 576 -10.07 -2.28 20.86
CA GLY A 576 -10.39 -2.90 19.57
C GLY A 576 -10.99 -1.89 18.58
N VAL A 577 -11.37 -2.40 17.42
CA VAL A 577 -12.06 -1.64 16.36
C VAL A 577 -13.48 -1.27 16.82
N GLN A 578 -13.98 -0.11 16.39
CA GLN A 578 -15.31 0.37 16.76
C GLN A 578 -16.27 0.42 15.56
N LEU A 579 -17.53 0.09 15.80
CA LEU A 579 -18.65 0.34 14.90
C LEU A 579 -19.58 1.35 15.57
N HIS A 580 -19.74 2.51 14.96
CA HIS A 580 -20.71 3.52 15.36
C HIS A 580 -21.92 3.41 14.45
N LEU A 581 -23.05 2.95 15.01
CA LEU A 581 -24.29 2.74 14.27
C LEU A 581 -25.19 3.92 14.54
N TYR A 582 -25.43 4.77 13.54
CA TYR A 582 -26.45 5.81 13.57
C TYR A 582 -27.71 5.25 12.95
N LEU A 583 -28.66 4.86 13.80
CA LEU A 583 -29.85 4.11 13.43
C LEU A 583 -31.08 5.01 13.30
N ASP A 584 -32.06 4.51 12.56
CA ASP A 584 -33.42 5.02 12.59
C ASP A 584 -34.16 4.37 13.79
N PRO A 585 -34.63 5.14 14.79
CA PRO A 585 -35.29 4.61 15.98
C PRO A 585 -36.65 3.95 15.69
N GLU A 586 -37.21 4.13 14.48
CA GLU A 586 -38.49 3.55 14.07
C GLU A 586 -38.34 2.24 13.28
N CYS A 587 -37.16 1.60 13.36
CA CYS A 587 -36.85 0.34 12.68
C CYS A 587 -36.22 -0.71 13.62
N ASN A 588 -36.39 -1.98 13.25
CA ASN A 588 -35.72 -3.14 13.88
C ASN A 588 -34.49 -3.54 13.06
N TYR A 589 -33.39 -3.84 13.76
CA TYR A 589 -32.13 -4.28 13.16
C TYR A 589 -31.64 -5.60 13.72
N VAL A 590 -31.08 -6.43 12.85
CA VAL A 590 -30.29 -7.60 13.24
C VAL A 590 -28.95 -7.55 12.52
N MET A 591 -27.87 -7.57 13.30
CA MET A 591 -26.50 -7.59 12.80
C MET A 591 -25.93 -9.00 12.96
N THR A 592 -25.42 -9.56 11.87
CA THR A 592 -24.72 -10.84 11.86
C THR A 592 -23.31 -10.67 11.31
N ALA A 593 -22.40 -11.56 11.72
CA ALA A 593 -21.03 -11.58 11.22
C ALA A 593 -20.57 -13.00 10.91
N GLN A 594 -19.71 -13.12 9.90
CA GLN A 594 -19.04 -14.36 9.54
C GLN A 594 -17.59 -14.06 9.13
N PHE A 595 -16.64 -14.91 9.50
CA PHE A 595 -15.28 -14.82 9.00
C PHE A 595 -15.24 -15.18 7.50
N SER A 596 -14.65 -14.29 6.69
CA SER A 596 -14.62 -14.42 5.24
C SER A 596 -13.29 -15.01 4.78
N PHE A 597 -13.24 -16.32 4.56
CA PHE A 597 -12.01 -17.02 4.16
C PHE A 597 -11.41 -16.51 2.87
N GLN A 598 -12.24 -16.26 1.85
CA GLN A 598 -11.78 -15.76 0.57
C GLN A 598 -11.14 -14.37 0.70
N ARG A 599 -11.79 -13.44 1.41
CA ARG A 599 -11.26 -12.09 1.67
C ARG A 599 -10.02 -12.10 2.55
N ALA A 600 -9.95 -13.03 3.50
CA ALA A 600 -8.79 -13.21 4.35
C ALA A 600 -7.58 -13.72 3.54
N LEU A 601 -7.77 -14.65 2.61
CA LEU A 601 -6.74 -15.05 1.66
C LEU A 601 -6.31 -13.87 0.79
N GLY A 602 -7.25 -13.04 0.32
CA GLY A 602 -6.95 -11.81 -0.42
C GLY A 602 -6.07 -10.84 0.39
N GLN A 603 -6.39 -10.60 1.67
CA GLN A 603 -5.55 -9.77 2.54
C GLN A 603 -4.17 -10.39 2.80
N ALA A 604 -4.10 -11.71 3.02
CA ALA A 604 -2.84 -12.42 3.22
C ALA A 604 -1.94 -12.32 1.98
N VAL A 605 -2.50 -12.50 0.78
CA VAL A 605 -1.78 -12.32 -0.49
C VAL A 605 -1.32 -10.87 -0.65
N LYS A 606 -2.21 -9.88 -0.48
CA LYS A 606 -1.87 -8.44 -0.56
C LYS A 606 -0.67 -8.08 0.34
N ARG A 607 -0.56 -8.72 1.52
CA ARG A 607 0.48 -8.41 2.52
C ARG A 607 1.78 -9.20 2.35
N TYR A 608 1.69 -10.50 2.04
CA TYR A 608 2.81 -11.43 2.22
C TYR A 608 3.30 -12.08 0.92
N ILE A 609 2.73 -11.72 -0.24
CA ILE A 609 3.14 -12.30 -1.54
C ILE A 609 4.63 -12.11 -1.85
N THR A 610 5.27 -11.06 -1.33
CA THR A 610 6.70 -10.79 -1.50
C THR A 610 7.59 -11.88 -0.91
N MET A 611 7.10 -12.67 0.04
CA MET A 611 7.87 -13.77 0.62
C MET A 611 7.96 -14.99 -0.31
N VAL A 612 7.00 -15.15 -1.24
CA VAL A 612 6.91 -16.34 -2.10
C VAL A 612 8.15 -16.53 -2.99
N PRO A 613 8.69 -15.49 -3.67
CA PRO A 613 9.94 -15.62 -4.42
C PRO A 613 11.13 -16.16 -3.61
N ALA A 614 11.28 -15.73 -2.35
CA ALA A 614 12.37 -16.19 -1.49
C ALA A 614 12.23 -17.69 -1.18
N TYR A 615 11.02 -18.14 -0.87
CA TYR A 615 10.72 -19.57 -0.69
C TYR A 615 10.94 -20.38 -1.97
N MET A 616 10.55 -19.85 -3.14
CA MET A 616 10.78 -20.54 -4.42
C MET A 616 12.27 -20.78 -4.67
N VAL A 617 13.10 -19.75 -4.49
CA VAL A 617 14.56 -19.90 -4.70
C VAL A 617 15.18 -20.79 -3.65
N ALA A 618 14.77 -20.70 -2.38
CA ALA A 618 15.23 -21.61 -1.33
C ALA A 618 14.88 -23.08 -1.65
N LEU A 619 13.69 -23.35 -2.19
CA LEU A 619 13.28 -24.69 -2.63
C LEU A 619 14.10 -25.17 -3.83
N MET A 620 14.40 -24.29 -4.80
CA MET A 620 15.28 -24.63 -5.93
C MET A 620 16.72 -24.92 -5.47
N LEU A 621 17.24 -24.16 -4.50
CA LEU A 621 18.53 -24.41 -3.87
C LEU A 621 18.55 -25.73 -3.09
N ALA A 622 17.47 -26.05 -2.37
CA ALA A 622 17.34 -27.33 -1.67
C ALA A 622 17.27 -28.51 -2.65
N ALA A 623 16.57 -28.37 -3.78
CA ALA A 623 16.56 -29.36 -4.85
C ALA A 623 17.94 -29.55 -5.49
N LEU A 624 18.66 -28.45 -5.77
CA LEU A 624 20.04 -28.50 -6.25
C LEU A 624 20.94 -29.22 -5.24
N SER A 625 20.82 -28.87 -3.96
CA SER A 625 21.55 -29.51 -2.87
C SER A 625 21.28 -31.03 -2.82
N ALA A 626 20.02 -31.47 -2.95
CA ALA A 626 19.69 -32.89 -3.02
C ALA A 626 20.26 -33.59 -4.27
N GLN A 627 20.31 -32.92 -5.42
CA GLN A 627 20.99 -33.44 -6.62
C GLN A 627 22.48 -33.63 -6.39
N LEU A 628 23.17 -32.67 -5.75
CA LEU A 628 24.59 -32.78 -5.41
C LEU A 628 24.87 -33.94 -4.44
N CYS A 629 24.01 -34.14 -3.45
CA CYS A 629 24.10 -35.28 -2.53
C CYS A 629 23.96 -36.61 -3.29
N SER A 630 22.95 -36.72 -4.16
CA SER A 630 22.74 -37.92 -4.97
C SER A 630 23.91 -38.22 -5.90
N ILE A 631 24.51 -37.19 -6.51
CA ILE A 631 25.71 -37.37 -7.34
C ILE A 631 26.86 -37.90 -6.48
N SER A 632 27.04 -37.39 -5.25
CA SER A 632 28.07 -37.89 -4.33
C SER A 632 27.87 -39.35 -3.93
N ASP A 633 26.63 -39.77 -3.68
CA ASP A 633 26.35 -41.08 -3.08
C ASP A 633 26.14 -42.17 -4.14
N THR A 634 25.54 -41.83 -5.28
CA THR A 634 25.14 -42.80 -6.32
C THR A 634 25.79 -42.55 -7.68
N GLY A 635 26.46 -41.41 -7.86
CA GLY A 635 26.97 -40.97 -9.17
C GLY A 635 25.88 -40.55 -10.16
N LEU A 636 24.59 -40.56 -9.77
CA LEU A 636 23.45 -40.22 -10.62
C LEU A 636 22.83 -38.89 -10.21
N CYS A 637 22.51 -38.05 -11.20
CA CYS A 637 21.73 -36.84 -10.98
C CYS A 637 20.23 -37.15 -11.03
N LEU A 638 19.53 -36.83 -9.94
CA LEU A 638 18.09 -36.95 -9.84
C LEU A 638 17.38 -35.90 -10.70
N PRO A 639 16.20 -36.21 -11.27
CA PRO A 639 15.36 -35.19 -11.87
C PRO A 639 14.86 -34.22 -10.78
N PHE A 640 14.58 -32.98 -11.19
CA PHE A 640 14.29 -31.87 -10.27
C PHE A 640 13.12 -32.16 -9.32
N ASP A 641 12.03 -32.73 -9.85
CA ASP A 641 10.82 -33.11 -9.10
C ASP A 641 11.12 -34.13 -8.00
N ARG A 642 11.95 -35.13 -8.29
CA ARG A 642 12.35 -36.15 -7.30
C ARG A 642 13.32 -35.56 -6.27
N ALA A 643 14.26 -34.72 -6.70
CA ALA A 643 15.17 -34.03 -5.81
C ALA A 643 14.44 -33.11 -4.82
N LEU A 644 13.45 -32.35 -5.31
CA LEU A 644 12.61 -31.48 -4.49
C LEU A 644 11.81 -32.26 -3.44
N ASN A 645 11.23 -33.41 -3.82
CA ASN A 645 10.48 -34.26 -2.89
C ASN A 645 11.37 -34.91 -1.81
N LEU A 646 12.60 -35.28 -2.16
CA LEU A 646 13.56 -35.90 -1.24
C LEU A 646 14.16 -34.91 -0.24
N ALA A 647 14.28 -33.63 -0.60
CA ALA A 647 14.83 -32.61 0.29
C ALA A 647 13.95 -32.43 1.55
N SER A 648 14.61 -32.31 2.72
CA SER A 648 13.95 -32.11 4.03
C SER A 648 13.66 -30.62 4.28
N THR A 649 12.84 -30.02 3.44
CA THR A 649 12.69 -28.56 3.37
C THR A 649 11.82 -27.95 4.46
N PHE A 650 10.81 -28.65 4.97
CA PHE A 650 9.86 -28.05 5.92
C PHE A 650 10.50 -27.65 7.28
N PRO A 651 11.22 -28.54 8.00
CA PRO A 651 11.82 -28.16 9.28
C PRO A 651 12.81 -27.00 9.16
N THR A 652 13.57 -26.96 8.06
CA THR A 652 14.68 -26.02 7.88
C THR A 652 14.27 -24.70 7.24
N LEU A 653 13.22 -24.67 6.42
CA LEU A 653 12.75 -23.44 5.75
C LEU A 653 11.53 -22.82 6.46
N VAL A 654 10.87 -23.54 7.37
CA VAL A 654 9.70 -23.03 8.11
C VAL A 654 9.98 -22.97 9.60
N LEU A 655 10.24 -24.11 10.27
CA LEU A 655 10.37 -24.15 11.73
C LEU A 655 11.60 -23.40 12.22
N LEU A 656 12.76 -23.63 11.59
CA LEU A 656 14.01 -23.00 11.99
C LEU A 656 13.97 -21.45 11.82
N PRO A 657 13.53 -20.88 10.69
CA PRO A 657 13.38 -19.43 10.56
C PRO A 657 12.37 -18.82 11.54
N ALA A 658 11.22 -19.48 11.76
CA ALA A 658 10.22 -19.01 12.73
C ALA A 658 10.79 -18.99 14.16
N TYR A 659 11.52 -20.04 14.54
CA TYR A 659 12.19 -20.11 15.84
C TYR A 659 13.31 -19.06 15.96
N PHE A 660 14.12 -18.89 14.91
CA PHE A 660 15.21 -17.92 14.89
C PHE A 660 14.68 -16.50 15.10
N GLU A 661 13.66 -16.08 14.34
CA GLU A 661 13.09 -14.73 14.44
C GLU A 661 12.43 -14.46 15.79
N CYS A 662 11.66 -15.41 16.33
CA CYS A 662 10.93 -15.18 17.58
C CYS A 662 11.79 -15.34 18.84
N MET A 663 12.76 -16.26 18.85
CA MET A 663 13.47 -16.65 20.08
C MET A 663 14.95 -16.28 20.08
N LEU A 664 15.67 -16.51 18.97
CA LEU A 664 17.11 -16.30 18.92
C LEU A 664 17.48 -14.86 18.58
N TRP A 665 16.77 -14.23 17.65
CA TRP A 665 17.05 -12.87 17.18
C TRP A 665 17.15 -11.84 18.32
N PRO A 666 16.21 -11.76 19.28
CA PRO A 666 16.33 -10.82 20.40
C PRO A 666 17.65 -10.94 21.17
N LEU A 667 18.19 -12.16 21.28
CA LEU A 667 19.42 -12.47 22.00
C LEU A 667 20.69 -12.12 21.20
N VAL A 668 20.64 -12.19 19.87
CA VAL A 668 21.80 -11.99 18.98
C VAL A 668 21.77 -10.66 18.21
N SER A 669 20.78 -9.81 18.49
CA SER A 669 20.51 -8.55 17.78
C SER A 669 21.66 -7.55 17.76
N VAL A 670 22.61 -7.67 18.69
CA VAL A 670 23.82 -6.82 18.75
C VAL A 670 24.87 -7.21 17.71
N VAL A 671 24.97 -8.50 17.37
CA VAL A 671 26.05 -9.06 16.53
C VAL A 671 25.56 -9.37 15.12
N TRP A 672 24.32 -9.82 15.01
CA TRP A 672 23.76 -10.29 13.76
C TRP A 672 22.88 -9.22 13.11
N PRO A 673 22.79 -9.13 11.77
CA PRO A 673 21.85 -8.22 11.12
C PRO A 673 20.39 -8.67 11.33
N GLU A 674 19.48 -7.70 11.36
CA GLU A 674 18.04 -7.96 11.53
C GLU A 674 17.52 -8.82 10.36
N PRO A 675 16.82 -9.94 10.66
CA PRO A 675 16.16 -10.74 9.63
C PRO A 675 15.01 -9.95 8.99
N ASP A 676 14.66 -10.30 7.76
CA ASP A 676 13.56 -9.66 7.06
C ASP A 676 12.23 -10.03 7.74
N ASN A 677 11.71 -9.15 8.59
CA ASN A 677 10.45 -9.37 9.29
C ASN A 677 9.25 -8.98 8.41
N ALA A 678 8.33 -9.91 8.20
CA ALA A 678 7.09 -9.69 7.45
C ALA A 678 5.98 -9.01 8.27
N GLY A 679 6.17 -8.76 9.57
CA GLY A 679 5.26 -7.99 10.42
C GLY A 679 4.23 -8.81 11.20
N SER A 680 4.50 -10.10 11.49
CA SER A 680 3.68 -10.91 12.41
C SER A 680 4.31 -10.98 13.80
N SER A 681 3.57 -10.62 14.85
CA SER A 681 4.09 -10.56 16.23
C SER A 681 3.98 -11.89 17.01
N GLY A 682 3.06 -12.79 16.66
CA GLY A 682 2.86 -14.06 17.36
C GLY A 682 3.61 -15.24 16.73
N ILE A 683 4.21 -16.12 17.55
CA ILE A 683 4.95 -17.31 17.06
C ILE A 683 4.06 -18.30 16.29
N LEU A 684 2.85 -18.57 16.80
CA LEU A 684 1.89 -19.48 16.16
C LEU A 684 1.38 -18.91 14.83
N GLU A 685 1.15 -17.59 14.80
CA GLU A 685 0.69 -16.90 13.59
C GLU A 685 1.79 -16.82 12.54
N ASN A 686 3.00 -16.46 12.94
CA ASN A 686 4.18 -16.47 12.07
C ASN A 686 4.39 -17.87 11.49
N LEU A 687 4.29 -18.91 12.31
CA LEU A 687 4.41 -20.30 11.87
C LEU A 687 3.30 -20.70 10.89
N ALA A 688 2.04 -20.37 11.18
CA ALA A 688 0.92 -20.67 10.29
C ALA A 688 1.04 -19.94 8.94
N LEU A 689 1.42 -18.66 8.97
CA LEU A 689 1.67 -17.86 7.78
C LEU A 689 2.80 -18.44 6.93
N ARG A 690 3.97 -18.70 7.53
CA ARG A 690 5.12 -19.31 6.85
C ARG A 690 4.78 -20.67 6.27
N THR A 691 4.00 -21.48 6.99
CA THR A 691 3.53 -22.78 6.50
C THR A 691 2.68 -22.63 5.24
N GLY A 692 1.69 -21.73 5.26
CA GLY A 692 0.82 -21.49 4.10
C GLY A 692 1.61 -20.98 2.88
N LEU A 693 2.50 -20.00 3.08
CA LEU A 693 3.33 -19.45 2.01
C LEU A 693 4.35 -20.46 1.48
N TYR A 694 4.93 -21.28 2.35
CA TYR A 694 5.81 -22.38 1.97
C TYR A 694 5.08 -23.40 1.09
N LEU A 695 3.86 -23.82 1.48
CA LEU A 695 3.07 -24.76 0.69
C LEU A 695 2.72 -24.17 -0.69
N ALA A 696 2.31 -22.91 -0.74
CA ALA A 696 2.05 -22.21 -1.99
C ALA A 696 3.30 -22.12 -2.87
N ALA A 697 4.44 -21.73 -2.31
CA ALA A 697 5.72 -21.68 -3.02
C ALA A 697 6.18 -23.06 -3.48
N TYR A 698 5.93 -24.11 -2.70
CA TYR A 698 6.23 -25.49 -3.08
C TYR A 698 5.40 -25.93 -4.28
N GLY A 699 4.08 -25.73 -4.25
CA GLY A 699 3.21 -26.03 -5.38
C GLY A 699 3.63 -25.28 -6.65
N LEU A 700 3.93 -23.98 -6.52
CA LEU A 700 4.39 -23.14 -7.63
C LEU A 700 5.72 -23.62 -8.19
N THR A 701 6.70 -23.91 -7.32
CA THR A 701 8.03 -24.39 -7.70
C THR A 701 7.98 -25.76 -8.37
N ALA A 702 7.17 -26.68 -7.85
CA ALA A 702 6.98 -28.00 -8.44
C ALA A 702 6.31 -27.90 -9.83
N SER A 703 5.28 -27.07 -9.96
CA SER A 703 4.54 -26.86 -11.21
C SER A 703 5.44 -26.20 -12.28
N LEU A 704 6.16 -25.13 -11.90
CA LEU A 704 7.11 -24.47 -12.78
C LEU A 704 8.29 -25.39 -13.14
N GLY A 705 8.82 -26.16 -12.20
CA GLY A 705 9.91 -27.10 -12.46
C GLY A 705 9.52 -28.20 -13.46
N LEU A 706 8.30 -28.73 -13.34
CA LEU A 706 7.75 -29.69 -14.31
C LEU A 706 7.58 -29.05 -15.70
N ALA A 707 6.95 -27.88 -15.77
CA ALA A 707 6.77 -27.16 -17.04
C ALA A 707 8.11 -26.81 -17.69
N PHE A 708 9.08 -26.33 -16.91
CA PHE A 708 10.40 -25.95 -17.37
C PHE A 708 11.20 -27.16 -17.88
N THR A 709 11.20 -28.27 -17.13
CA THR A 709 11.84 -29.52 -17.55
C THR A 709 11.19 -30.07 -18.83
N GLY A 710 9.85 -30.05 -18.91
CA GLY A 710 9.09 -30.45 -20.09
C GLY A 710 9.43 -29.60 -21.32
N GLY A 711 9.56 -28.28 -21.15
CA GLY A 711 9.99 -27.35 -22.18
C GLY A 711 11.39 -27.66 -22.70
N VAL A 712 12.38 -27.84 -21.81
CA VAL A 712 13.75 -28.21 -22.19
C VAL A 712 13.79 -29.53 -22.95
N VAL A 713 13.03 -30.53 -22.50
CA VAL A 713 12.90 -31.83 -23.17
C VAL A 713 12.31 -31.68 -24.56
N LEU A 714 11.24 -30.92 -24.71
CA LEU A 714 10.57 -30.68 -25.99
C LEU A 714 11.51 -29.95 -26.96
N SER A 715 12.14 -28.86 -26.51
CA SER A 715 13.14 -28.12 -27.29
C SER A 715 14.32 -29.00 -27.68
N GLY A 716 14.84 -29.83 -26.77
CA GLY A 716 15.93 -30.76 -27.05
C GLY A 716 15.56 -31.77 -28.12
N HIS A 717 14.35 -32.33 -28.07
CA HIS A 717 13.85 -33.26 -29.08
C HIS A 717 13.64 -32.59 -30.47
N LEU A 718 13.20 -31.33 -30.50
CA LEU A 718 13.08 -30.57 -31.75
C LEU A 718 14.46 -30.26 -32.36
N LEU A 719 15.41 -29.81 -31.54
CA LEU A 719 16.75 -29.48 -31.98
C LEU A 719 17.50 -30.71 -32.50
N THR A 720 17.39 -31.86 -31.82
CA THR A 720 18.02 -33.09 -32.31
C THR A 720 17.40 -33.56 -33.61
N LYS A 721 16.08 -33.44 -33.82
CA LYS A 721 15.46 -33.74 -35.14
C LYS A 721 16.02 -32.87 -36.27
N VAL A 722 16.20 -31.57 -36.03
CA VAL A 722 16.80 -30.65 -37.01
C VAL A 722 18.28 -30.98 -37.27
N GLU A 723 19.03 -31.32 -36.22
CA GLU A 723 20.45 -31.70 -36.33
C GLU A 723 20.64 -33.07 -37.00
N THR A 724 19.66 -33.98 -36.86
CA THR A 724 19.63 -35.30 -37.52
C THR A 724 19.38 -35.17 -39.03
N ILE A 725 18.74 -34.09 -39.49
CA ILE A 725 18.64 -33.73 -40.92
C ILE A 725 20.01 -33.26 -41.46
N ASN A 726 20.93 -32.80 -40.61
CA ASN A 726 22.19 -32.18 -41.05
C ASN A 726 23.45 -33.05 -40.85
N ARG A 727 23.41 -34.15 -40.06
CA ARG A 727 24.53 -35.10 -39.97
C ARG A 727 24.08 -36.55 -39.73
N TYR A 728 24.09 -37.33 -40.80
CA TYR A 728 24.35 -38.76 -40.70
C TYR A 728 25.78 -38.98 -40.18
N GLN A 729 25.92 -39.85 -39.17
CA GLN A 729 27.16 -40.46 -38.67
C GLN A 729 28.23 -39.51 -38.08
N THR A 730 28.55 -39.64 -36.79
CA THR A 730 29.82 -40.24 -36.31
C THR A 730 30.12 -40.01 -34.82
N LYS A 731 30.71 -41.05 -34.24
CA LYS A 731 31.51 -41.20 -33.00
C LYS A 731 30.84 -41.12 -31.62
N PRO A 732 31.04 -42.15 -30.76
CA PRO A 732 30.68 -42.09 -29.36
C PRO A 732 31.59 -41.09 -28.64
N LEU A 733 31.02 -40.13 -27.91
CA LEU A 733 31.82 -39.39 -26.93
C LEU A 733 32.19 -40.36 -25.80
N PRO A 734 33.47 -40.70 -25.58
CA PRO A 734 33.88 -41.23 -24.28
C PRO A 734 33.55 -40.16 -23.23
N ALA A 735 33.09 -40.58 -22.05
CA ALA A 735 32.92 -39.65 -20.94
C ALA A 735 34.30 -39.00 -20.67
N PRO A 736 34.44 -37.67 -20.80
CA PRO A 736 35.72 -37.03 -20.57
C PRO A 736 36.13 -37.27 -19.12
N LYS A 737 37.34 -37.82 -18.93
CA LYS A 737 37.94 -38.01 -17.60
C LYS A 737 38.26 -36.67 -16.93
N ASP A 738 38.62 -35.66 -17.74
CA ASP A 738 38.97 -34.31 -17.29
C ASP A 738 38.12 -33.24 -17.96
N MET A 739 38.00 -32.10 -17.28
CA MET A 739 37.34 -30.91 -17.83
C MET A 739 38.15 -30.36 -19.03
N SER A 740 37.53 -30.34 -20.21
CA SER A 740 38.12 -29.76 -21.41
C SER A 740 37.74 -28.28 -21.56
N TRP A 741 38.71 -27.39 -21.49
CA TRP A 741 38.49 -25.95 -21.62
C TRP A 741 38.28 -25.55 -23.08
N SER A 742 37.04 -25.24 -23.44
CA SER A 742 36.69 -24.76 -24.77
C SER A 742 36.98 -23.26 -24.89
N LYS A 743 37.86 -22.89 -25.84
CA LYS A 743 38.15 -21.49 -26.19
C LYS A 743 36.87 -20.74 -26.60
N SER A 744 35.96 -21.40 -27.32
CA SER A 744 34.69 -20.80 -27.75
C SER A 744 33.80 -20.44 -26.54
N THR A 745 33.66 -21.35 -25.57
CA THR A 745 32.90 -21.08 -24.33
C THR A 745 33.49 -19.90 -23.56
N LEU A 746 34.81 -19.85 -23.40
CA LEU A 746 35.48 -18.75 -22.71
C LEU A 746 35.34 -17.42 -23.44
N SER A 747 35.42 -17.41 -24.78
CA SER A 747 35.19 -16.22 -25.59
C SER A 747 33.76 -15.69 -25.44
N VAL A 748 32.74 -16.57 -25.44
CA VAL A 748 31.34 -16.15 -25.22
C VAL A 748 31.15 -15.53 -23.84
N VAL A 749 31.72 -16.14 -22.80
CA VAL A 749 31.67 -15.58 -21.43
C VAL A 749 32.36 -14.23 -21.36
N LEU A 750 33.52 -14.08 -22.00
CA LEU A 750 34.23 -12.79 -22.08
C LEU A 750 33.40 -11.72 -22.79
N VAL A 751 32.74 -12.07 -23.90
CA VAL A 751 31.82 -11.15 -24.60
C VAL A 751 30.67 -10.72 -23.69
N LEU A 752 30.07 -11.65 -22.94
CA LEU A 752 29.02 -11.32 -21.97
C LEU A 752 29.53 -10.37 -20.87
N PHE A 753 30.75 -10.56 -20.36
CA PHE A 753 31.39 -9.61 -19.44
C PHE A 753 31.54 -8.22 -20.05
N VAL A 754 32.01 -8.14 -21.29
CA VAL A 754 32.14 -6.87 -22.02
C VAL A 754 30.78 -6.21 -22.20
N VAL A 755 29.74 -6.97 -22.57
CA VAL A 755 28.36 -6.45 -22.69
C VAL A 755 27.86 -5.93 -21.35
N ALA A 756 28.10 -6.64 -20.25
CA ALA A 756 27.68 -6.21 -18.91
C ALA A 756 28.32 -4.87 -18.50
N ILE A 757 29.58 -4.62 -18.88
CA ILE A 757 30.31 -3.38 -18.56
C ILE A 757 29.90 -2.23 -19.50
N LEU A 758 29.70 -2.50 -20.79
CA LEU A 758 29.41 -1.47 -21.80
C LEU A 758 27.94 -1.04 -21.83
N THR A 759 27.01 -1.90 -21.39
CA THR A 759 25.57 -1.65 -21.46
C THR A 759 24.92 -1.65 -20.07
N ALA A 760 24.18 -2.72 -19.75
CA ALA A 760 23.67 -3.02 -18.42
C ALA A 760 23.85 -4.52 -18.15
N THR A 761 24.08 -4.87 -16.90
CA THR A 761 24.28 -6.27 -16.48
C THR A 761 23.07 -7.14 -16.79
N ALA A 762 21.87 -6.57 -16.70
CA ALA A 762 20.62 -7.24 -17.03
C ALA A 762 20.57 -7.70 -18.50
N VAL A 763 21.17 -6.95 -19.43
CA VAL A 763 21.29 -7.36 -20.85
C VAL A 763 22.16 -8.61 -20.97
N SER A 764 23.30 -8.62 -20.28
CA SER A 764 24.17 -9.79 -20.24
C SER A 764 23.51 -11.00 -19.58
N LEU A 765 22.70 -10.81 -18.54
CA LEU A 765 21.96 -11.89 -17.88
C LEU A 765 20.91 -12.49 -18.82
N VAL A 766 20.16 -11.67 -19.56
CA VAL A 766 19.17 -12.12 -20.55
C VAL A 766 19.86 -12.86 -21.70
N LEU A 767 20.91 -12.29 -22.29
CA LEU A 767 21.66 -12.96 -23.37
C LEU A 767 22.30 -14.27 -22.90
N GLY A 768 22.93 -14.25 -21.72
CA GLY A 768 23.51 -15.44 -21.10
C GLY A 768 22.48 -16.53 -20.83
N TYR A 769 21.28 -16.15 -20.35
CA TYR A 769 20.17 -17.07 -20.13
C TYR A 769 19.71 -17.74 -21.44
N LEU A 770 19.55 -16.97 -22.52
CA LEU A 770 19.14 -17.51 -23.83
C LEU A 770 20.20 -18.47 -24.41
N ILE A 771 21.47 -18.09 -24.35
CA ILE A 771 22.60 -18.91 -24.81
C ILE A 771 22.68 -20.20 -23.99
N TYR A 772 22.57 -20.09 -22.67
CA TYR A 772 22.63 -21.25 -21.79
C TYR A 772 21.41 -22.17 -21.99
N GLY A 773 20.20 -21.61 -22.11
CA GLY A 773 18.99 -22.37 -22.38
C GLY A 773 19.07 -23.19 -23.68
N PHE A 774 19.59 -22.58 -24.75
CA PHE A 774 19.85 -23.29 -26.00
C PHE A 774 20.84 -24.45 -25.81
N LYS A 775 21.94 -24.20 -25.09
CA LYS A 775 22.96 -25.22 -24.79
C LYS A 775 22.40 -26.37 -23.94
N VAL A 776 21.58 -26.08 -22.93
CA VAL A 776 20.94 -27.09 -22.09
C VAL A 776 19.94 -27.93 -22.87
N ALA A 777 19.17 -27.32 -23.80
CA ALA A 777 18.27 -28.05 -24.68
C ALA A 777 19.03 -29.04 -25.60
N LEU A 778 20.13 -28.60 -26.21
CA LEU A 778 21.00 -29.48 -27.01
C LEU A 778 21.60 -30.61 -26.16
N LEU A 779 22.12 -30.29 -24.98
CA LEU A 779 22.69 -31.26 -24.05
C LEU A 779 21.66 -32.31 -23.63
N CYS A 780 20.44 -31.87 -23.31
CA CYS A 780 19.31 -32.74 -22.97
C CYS A 780 18.99 -33.72 -24.11
N GLY A 781 18.86 -33.21 -25.34
CA GLY A 781 18.57 -34.04 -26.52
C GLY A 781 19.64 -35.10 -26.76
N GLN A 782 20.92 -34.72 -26.71
CA GLN A 782 22.05 -35.63 -26.91
C GLN A 782 22.17 -36.68 -25.80
N GLN A 783 22.12 -36.26 -24.52
CA GLN A 783 22.28 -37.17 -23.39
C GLN A 783 21.09 -38.12 -23.23
N ARG A 784 19.87 -37.70 -23.59
CA ARG A 784 18.69 -38.57 -23.56
C ARG A 784 18.74 -39.67 -24.60
N MET A 785 19.17 -39.37 -25.83
CA MET A 785 19.42 -40.41 -26.84
C MET A 785 20.47 -41.42 -26.37
N LEU A 786 21.48 -40.98 -25.61
CA LEU A 786 22.47 -41.86 -25.00
C LEU A 786 21.90 -42.65 -23.82
N GLU A 787 21.04 -42.04 -22.99
CA GLU A 787 20.32 -42.70 -21.89
C GLU A 787 19.44 -43.83 -22.41
N ASP A 788 18.70 -43.60 -23.50
CA ASP A 788 17.85 -44.60 -24.15
C ASP A 788 18.66 -45.78 -24.73
N ARG A 789 19.89 -45.52 -25.20
CA ARG A 789 20.78 -46.55 -25.79
C ARG A 789 21.61 -47.34 -24.78
N ARG A 790 22.12 -46.67 -23.74
CA ARG A 790 23.12 -47.22 -22.80
C ARG A 790 22.62 -47.32 -21.35
N GLY A 791 21.40 -46.87 -21.07
CA GLY A 791 20.86 -46.79 -19.73
C GLY A 791 21.31 -45.55 -18.95
N LYS A 792 20.85 -45.49 -17.71
CA LYS A 792 21.09 -44.39 -16.78
C LYS A 792 22.51 -44.46 -16.22
N SER A 793 23.27 -43.39 -16.40
CA SER A 793 24.62 -43.22 -15.86
C SER A 793 24.84 -41.76 -15.45
N GLY A 794 25.90 -41.48 -14.67
CA GLY A 794 26.25 -40.11 -14.29
C GLY A 794 26.36 -39.17 -15.49
N PRO A 795 27.14 -39.51 -16.54
CA PRO A 795 27.25 -38.70 -17.74
C PRO A 795 25.95 -38.53 -18.54
N THR A 796 25.02 -39.50 -18.50
CA THR A 796 23.73 -39.39 -19.23
C THR A 796 22.67 -38.62 -18.45
N SER A 797 22.86 -38.41 -17.15
CA SER A 797 21.92 -37.67 -16.28
C SER A 797 22.35 -36.22 -15.99
N GLY A 798 23.52 -35.78 -16.44
CA GLY A 798 24.11 -34.47 -16.14
C GLY A 798 23.25 -33.27 -16.56
N TRP A 799 22.50 -33.37 -17.66
CA TRP A 799 21.59 -32.31 -18.13
C TRP A 799 20.52 -31.92 -17.08
N ARG A 800 20.15 -32.84 -16.18
CA ARG A 800 19.15 -32.59 -15.12
C ARG A 800 19.64 -31.56 -14.10
N LEU A 801 20.94 -31.55 -13.80
CA LEU A 801 21.56 -30.53 -12.94
C LEU A 801 21.53 -29.16 -13.63
N HIS A 802 21.84 -29.12 -14.92
CA HIS A 802 21.83 -27.90 -15.71
C HIS A 802 20.45 -27.24 -15.80
N VAL A 803 19.37 -28.04 -15.84
CA VAL A 803 17.99 -27.53 -15.78
C VAL A 803 17.78 -26.74 -14.48
N THR A 804 18.20 -27.27 -13.33
CA THR A 804 18.04 -26.60 -12.04
C THR A 804 18.88 -25.33 -11.93
N ILE A 805 20.12 -25.35 -12.43
CA ILE A 805 20.98 -24.16 -12.51
C ILE A 805 20.36 -23.09 -13.42
N LEU A 806 19.82 -23.49 -14.58
CA LEU A 806 19.16 -22.59 -15.52
C LEU A 806 17.89 -21.97 -14.91
N MET A 807 17.14 -22.71 -14.09
CA MET A 807 16.01 -22.17 -13.33
C MET A 807 16.45 -21.10 -12.31
N LEU A 808 17.54 -21.35 -11.57
CA LEU A 808 18.12 -20.36 -10.67
C LEU A 808 18.61 -19.10 -11.42
N TRP A 809 19.20 -19.26 -12.61
CA TRP A 809 19.56 -18.15 -13.48
C TRP A 809 18.33 -17.35 -13.92
N ALA A 810 17.23 -18.03 -14.25
CA ALA A 810 15.98 -17.36 -14.61
C ALA A 810 15.49 -16.46 -13.47
N CYS A 811 15.55 -16.93 -12.21
CA CYS A 811 15.21 -16.11 -11.04
C CYS A 811 16.10 -14.86 -10.91
N VAL A 812 17.41 -15.00 -11.11
CA VAL A 812 18.34 -13.85 -11.11
C VAL A 812 17.99 -12.84 -12.21
N THR A 813 17.68 -13.34 -13.40
CA THR A 813 17.31 -12.50 -14.54
C THR A 813 16.00 -11.75 -14.28
N LEU A 814 15.02 -12.41 -13.65
CA LEU A 814 13.75 -11.78 -13.24
C LEU A 814 13.96 -10.65 -12.24
N VAL A 815 14.85 -10.82 -11.25
CA VAL A 815 15.22 -9.76 -10.30
C VAL A 815 15.87 -8.56 -11.02
N ALA A 816 16.66 -8.81 -12.06
CA ALA A 816 17.32 -7.76 -12.84
C ALA A 816 16.43 -7.10 -13.93
N MET A 817 15.21 -7.60 -14.16
CA MET A 817 14.32 -7.07 -15.22
C MET A 817 13.99 -5.58 -15.07
N PRO A 818 13.74 -5.02 -13.87
CA PRO A 818 13.56 -3.58 -13.70
C PRO A 818 14.69 -2.76 -14.32
N SER A 819 15.94 -3.12 -14.03
CA SER A 819 17.13 -2.45 -14.56
C SER A 819 17.25 -2.60 -16.08
N PHE A 820 16.86 -3.74 -16.65
CA PHE A 820 16.75 -3.92 -18.11
C PHE A 820 15.74 -2.94 -18.73
N LEU A 821 14.55 -2.80 -18.13
CA LEU A 821 13.50 -1.89 -18.62
C LEU A 821 13.92 -0.42 -18.53
N VAL A 822 14.62 -0.04 -17.46
CA VAL A 822 15.20 1.30 -17.28
C VAL A 822 16.25 1.58 -18.37
N TRP A 823 17.19 0.65 -18.57
CA TRP A 823 18.20 0.77 -19.62
C TRP A 823 17.57 0.89 -21.01
N ALA A 824 16.60 0.02 -21.34
CA ALA A 824 15.93 0.03 -22.64
C ALA A 824 15.20 1.35 -22.93
N ARG A 825 14.59 1.98 -21.92
CA ARG A 825 13.97 3.31 -22.04
C ARG A 825 15.00 4.44 -22.14
N GLY A 826 16.18 4.26 -21.55
CA GLY A 826 17.27 5.24 -21.48
C GLY A 826 18.20 5.29 -22.68
N LEU A 827 18.06 4.39 -23.67
CA LEU A 827 18.94 4.27 -24.83
C LEU A 827 19.14 5.57 -25.64
N GLY A 828 18.19 6.51 -25.58
CA GLY A 828 18.31 7.83 -26.21
C GLY A 828 19.27 8.80 -25.51
N PHE A 829 19.69 8.51 -24.28
CA PHE A 829 20.49 9.41 -23.44
C PHE A 829 21.83 8.80 -23.02
N PHE A 830 21.85 7.49 -22.73
CA PHE A 830 23.05 6.79 -22.30
C PHE A 830 23.07 5.37 -22.85
N LEU A 831 24.26 4.89 -23.23
CA LEU A 831 24.48 3.50 -23.65
C LEU A 831 24.71 2.58 -22.45
N ARG A 832 25.39 3.11 -21.41
CA ARG A 832 25.75 2.41 -20.18
C ARG A 832 24.87 2.88 -19.01
N LEU A 833 24.35 1.93 -18.24
CA LEU A 833 23.71 2.23 -16.96
C LEU A 833 24.80 2.54 -15.92
N ALA A 834 24.91 3.79 -15.49
CA ALA A 834 26.06 4.26 -14.71
C ALA A 834 26.19 3.59 -13.33
N ASP A 835 25.07 3.45 -12.62
CA ASP A 835 25.00 2.89 -11.26
C ASP A 835 24.24 1.55 -11.25
N ASP A 836 24.82 0.51 -11.86
CA ASP A 836 24.18 -0.80 -11.94
C ASP A 836 24.31 -1.61 -10.62
N PRO A 837 23.22 -1.84 -9.86
CA PRO A 837 23.26 -2.55 -8.58
C PRO A 837 23.51 -4.06 -8.71
N HIS A 838 23.52 -4.58 -9.94
CA HIS A 838 23.52 -6.02 -10.21
C HIS A 838 24.86 -6.57 -10.70
N LEU A 839 25.87 -5.71 -10.82
CA LEU A 839 27.17 -6.05 -11.38
C LEU A 839 27.89 -7.16 -10.61
N ALA A 840 27.90 -7.11 -9.28
CA ALA A 840 28.65 -8.04 -8.45
C ALA A 840 28.22 -9.50 -8.64
N TYR A 841 26.92 -9.79 -8.50
CA TYR A 841 26.41 -11.16 -8.65
C TYR A 841 26.37 -11.60 -10.13
N THR A 842 26.20 -10.65 -11.07
CA THR A 842 26.28 -10.96 -12.51
C THR A 842 27.69 -11.41 -12.89
N ALA A 843 28.72 -10.68 -12.45
CA ALA A 843 30.11 -11.05 -12.65
C ALA A 843 30.41 -12.44 -12.05
N ALA A 844 29.90 -12.73 -10.85
CA ALA A 844 30.06 -14.03 -10.21
C ALA A 844 29.42 -15.17 -11.04
N ILE A 845 28.20 -14.97 -11.56
CA ILE A 845 27.51 -15.95 -12.41
C ILE A 845 28.24 -16.15 -13.74
N LEU A 846 28.68 -15.08 -14.39
CA LEU A 846 29.43 -15.17 -15.65
C LEU A 846 30.77 -15.90 -15.45
N ALA A 847 31.49 -15.60 -14.37
CA ALA A 847 32.72 -16.33 -14.02
C ALA A 847 32.44 -17.82 -13.77
N ALA A 848 31.39 -18.15 -13.00
CA ALA A 848 30.96 -19.52 -12.76
C ALA A 848 30.57 -20.24 -14.07
N SER A 849 29.95 -19.53 -15.01
CA SER A 849 29.57 -20.04 -16.32
C SER A 849 30.77 -20.46 -17.16
N GLY A 850 31.91 -19.79 -16.99
CA GLY A 850 33.18 -20.18 -17.60
C GLY A 850 33.60 -21.60 -17.26
N VAL A 851 33.17 -22.15 -16.12
CA VAL A 851 33.39 -23.54 -15.70
C VAL A 851 32.16 -24.40 -16.01
N VAL A 852 30.97 -23.98 -15.59
CA VAL A 852 29.74 -24.78 -15.68
C VAL A 852 29.36 -25.09 -17.13
N TRP A 853 29.68 -24.21 -18.08
CA TRP A 853 29.39 -24.43 -19.49
C TRP A 853 30.43 -25.32 -20.19
N GLN A 854 31.48 -25.81 -19.51
CA GLN A 854 32.44 -26.70 -20.17
C GLN A 854 31.84 -28.08 -20.48
N ALA A 855 32.36 -28.72 -21.53
CA ALA A 855 31.87 -30.04 -21.93
C ALA A 855 32.22 -31.09 -20.86
N GLY A 856 31.24 -31.92 -20.50
CA GLY A 856 31.41 -32.99 -19.50
C GLY A 856 31.05 -32.60 -18.06
N VAL A 857 30.79 -31.32 -17.78
CA VAL A 857 30.24 -30.88 -16.49
C VAL A 857 28.75 -31.29 -16.40
N PRO A 858 28.25 -31.76 -15.24
CA PRO A 858 28.99 -32.06 -14.02
C PRO A 858 29.84 -33.35 -14.12
N LEU A 859 31.09 -33.26 -13.67
CA LEU A 859 31.99 -34.40 -13.52
C LEU A 859 31.64 -35.17 -12.24
N THR A 860 30.98 -36.31 -12.38
CA THR A 860 30.44 -37.07 -11.23
C THR A 860 31.50 -37.71 -10.34
N HIS A 861 32.76 -37.79 -10.78
CA HIS A 861 33.88 -38.39 -10.04
C HIS A 861 34.69 -37.40 -9.21
N ARG A 862 34.35 -36.11 -9.17
CA ARG A 862 35.08 -35.09 -8.39
C ARG A 862 34.75 -35.19 -6.90
N PHE A 863 35.72 -34.91 -6.03
CA PHE A 863 35.49 -34.78 -4.58
C PHE A 863 34.68 -33.51 -4.21
N TYR A 864 34.29 -33.39 -2.94
CA TYR A 864 33.62 -32.23 -2.33
C TYR A 864 32.15 -31.96 -2.68
N TYR A 865 31.45 -32.89 -3.33
CA TYR A 865 30.00 -32.78 -3.50
C TYR A 865 29.25 -32.67 -2.15
N LYS A 866 29.66 -33.41 -1.11
CA LYS A 866 29.06 -33.32 0.24
C LYS A 866 29.23 -31.94 0.89
N ALA A 867 30.42 -31.37 0.82
CA ALA A 867 30.67 -30.02 1.36
C ALA A 867 29.84 -28.95 0.61
N THR A 868 29.78 -29.07 -0.73
CA THR A 868 29.00 -28.16 -1.57
C THR A 868 27.50 -28.30 -1.32
N HIS A 869 27.01 -29.53 -1.13
CA HIS A 869 25.63 -29.81 -0.71
C HIS A 869 25.25 -29.05 0.57
N PHE A 870 26.05 -29.16 1.64
CA PHE A 870 25.81 -28.45 2.90
C PHE A 870 25.85 -26.93 2.73
N CYS A 871 26.81 -26.41 1.96
CA CYS A 871 26.93 -24.98 1.67
C CYS A 871 25.68 -24.45 0.95
N VAL A 872 25.26 -25.08 -0.16
CA VAL A 872 24.07 -24.69 -0.93
C VAL A 872 22.80 -24.79 -0.07
N TYR A 873 22.72 -25.80 0.80
CA TYR A 873 21.58 -25.94 1.71
C TYR A 873 21.54 -24.83 2.77
N GLY A 874 22.69 -24.45 3.33
CA GLY A 874 22.80 -23.32 4.25
C GLY A 874 22.36 -22.00 3.59
N VAL A 875 22.74 -21.78 2.33
CA VAL A 875 22.29 -20.61 1.55
C VAL A 875 20.76 -20.61 1.36
N ALA A 876 20.13 -21.79 1.18
CA ALA A 876 18.67 -21.90 1.11
C ALA A 876 17.98 -21.40 2.39
N VAL A 877 18.51 -21.74 3.56
CA VAL A 877 17.99 -21.26 4.86
C VAL A 877 18.17 -19.74 4.99
N LEU A 878 19.36 -19.22 4.65
CA LEU A 878 19.64 -17.78 4.70
C LEU A 878 18.73 -16.97 3.75
N THR A 879 18.37 -17.55 2.60
CA THR A 879 17.46 -16.92 1.64
C THR A 879 16.09 -16.63 2.27
N VAL A 880 15.55 -17.55 3.05
CA VAL A 880 14.25 -17.37 3.72
C VAL A 880 14.32 -16.40 4.90
N LEU A 881 15.48 -16.26 5.54
CA LEU A 881 15.67 -15.33 6.66
C LEU A 881 15.89 -13.88 6.19
N TYR A 882 16.61 -13.68 5.09
CA TYR A 882 17.12 -12.36 4.72
C TYR A 882 16.65 -11.86 3.36
N SER A 883 15.75 -12.56 2.66
CA SER A 883 15.33 -12.14 1.30
C SER A 883 13.81 -12.10 1.09
N THR A 884 13.01 -12.11 2.16
CA THR A 884 11.54 -12.13 2.10
C THR A 884 10.92 -10.75 1.83
N VAL A 885 11.64 -9.68 2.15
CA VAL A 885 11.30 -8.29 1.82
C VAL A 885 12.37 -7.67 0.92
N THR A 886 13.63 -8.03 1.15
CA THR A 886 14.81 -7.59 0.38
C THR A 886 15.13 -8.53 -0.78
N LEU A 887 14.22 -8.53 -1.77
CA LEU A 887 14.21 -9.47 -2.90
C LEU A 887 15.49 -9.50 -3.72
N TYR A 888 16.25 -8.40 -3.80
CA TYR A 888 17.50 -8.40 -4.57
C TYR A 888 18.56 -9.38 -4.00
N ARG A 889 18.49 -9.73 -2.71
CA ARG A 889 19.40 -10.70 -2.07
C ARG A 889 19.18 -12.13 -2.58
N ILE A 890 18.02 -12.42 -3.15
CA ILE A 890 17.73 -13.69 -3.84
C ILE A 890 18.75 -13.93 -4.97
N ALA A 891 19.12 -12.88 -5.71
CA ALA A 891 20.10 -12.98 -6.79
C ALA A 891 21.49 -13.34 -6.26
N TYR A 892 21.89 -12.79 -5.11
CA TYR A 892 23.13 -13.14 -4.44
C TYR A 892 23.13 -14.61 -3.99
N ALA A 893 22.04 -15.09 -3.38
CA ALA A 893 21.90 -16.49 -2.98
C ALA A 893 22.01 -17.46 -4.17
N ALA A 894 21.31 -17.17 -5.27
CA ALA A 894 21.41 -17.95 -6.50
C ALA A 894 22.82 -17.90 -7.10
N SER A 895 23.48 -16.73 -7.11
CA SER A 895 24.86 -16.59 -7.60
C SER A 895 25.86 -17.39 -6.77
N ALA A 896 25.70 -17.41 -5.44
CA ALA A 896 26.55 -18.17 -4.54
C ALA A 896 26.48 -19.68 -4.84
N ALA A 897 25.30 -20.20 -5.19
CA ALA A 897 25.14 -21.58 -5.61
C ALA A 897 25.84 -21.90 -6.95
N HIS A 898 25.78 -20.98 -7.92
CA HIS A 898 26.52 -21.13 -9.18
C HIS A 898 28.03 -21.16 -8.94
N VAL A 899 28.53 -20.25 -8.11
CA VAL A 899 29.95 -20.18 -7.75
C VAL A 899 30.39 -21.41 -6.97
N ALA A 900 29.61 -21.86 -5.97
CA ALA A 900 29.93 -23.04 -5.18
C ALA A 900 30.05 -24.28 -6.07
N LEU A 901 29.13 -24.46 -7.03
CA LEU A 901 29.22 -25.54 -8.00
C LEU A 901 30.43 -25.39 -8.92
N ALA A 902 30.68 -24.20 -9.47
CA ALA A 902 31.82 -23.95 -10.36
C ALA A 902 33.16 -24.22 -9.64
N LEU A 903 33.32 -23.77 -8.40
CA LEU A 903 34.49 -24.04 -7.58
C LEU A 903 34.66 -25.53 -7.30
N GLN A 904 33.57 -26.24 -6.99
CA GLN A 904 33.62 -27.68 -6.78
C GLN A 904 34.06 -28.43 -8.05
N GLN A 905 33.59 -28.01 -9.22
CA GLN A 905 33.97 -28.60 -10.52
C GLN A 905 35.41 -28.26 -10.92
N ALA A 906 35.88 -27.05 -10.63
CA ALA A 906 37.22 -26.60 -10.98
C ALA A 906 38.33 -27.10 -10.04
N LEU A 907 38.04 -27.19 -8.73
CA LEU A 907 39.02 -27.50 -7.68
C LEU A 907 38.90 -28.94 -7.14
N GLY A 908 37.81 -29.65 -7.46
CA GLY A 908 37.62 -31.02 -7.01
C GLY A 908 38.73 -31.93 -7.55
N ARG A 909 39.42 -32.68 -6.67
CA ARG A 909 40.33 -33.74 -7.10
C ARG A 909 39.54 -34.92 -7.65
N ASP A 910 40.15 -35.74 -8.51
CA ASP A 910 39.52 -36.94 -9.04
C ASP A 910 39.52 -38.08 -8.02
N SER A 911 38.36 -38.70 -7.81
CA SER A 911 38.21 -39.90 -6.98
C SER A 911 38.86 -41.17 -7.54
N SER A 912 39.33 -41.14 -8.79
CA SER A 912 40.18 -42.19 -9.38
C SER A 912 41.60 -42.20 -8.80
N VAL A 913 42.01 -41.15 -8.07
CA VAL A 913 43.27 -41.09 -7.33
C VAL A 913 42.99 -41.50 -5.87
N LYS A 914 42.56 -42.75 -5.66
CA LYS A 914 42.89 -43.43 -4.41
C LYS A 914 44.29 -43.99 -4.58
N THR A 915 45.22 -43.38 -3.85
CA THR A 915 46.57 -43.86 -3.60
C THR A 915 46.55 -45.34 -3.27
N VAL A 916 47.42 -46.05 -3.99
CA VAL A 916 48.01 -47.37 -3.69
C VAL A 916 48.32 -47.51 -2.20
#